data_AF-A0A366VZB8-F1
#
_entry.id   AF-A0A366VZB8-F1
#
_cell.length_a   1.000
_cell.length_b   1.000
_cell.length_c   1.000
_cell.angle_alpha   90.00
_cell.angle_beta   90.00
_cell.angle_gamma   90.00
#
_symmetry.space_group_name_H-M   'P 1'
#
loop_
_entity.id
_entity.type
_entity.pdbx_description
1 polymer ?
#
loop_
_entity_poly.entity_id
_entity_poly.type
_entity_poly.pdbx_seq_one_letter_code
_entity_poly.pdbx_strand_id
1 'polypeptide(L)'
;MIYSTLGGVRGGSRHGKQVKKKSMSNKKLLINQVKVASLQDRATIPTKIRYEGKNFKIGHDVRAERSSDDRVIGNFKVELGRQTREQLISKKARVSKGHTRTALGIAKDFLTALCDEINSDVERYGRQMPKKVLVAEPISIEEEGKVSGQWLANYRYAIKAALQGRFEEVDFLPEPFAVFQYYRYGLRHPLLSEHASHIALVLDFGGGTFDVSVIESTKSGDISQSGRASRPLAAKSIPVGGFFINQKIAEHLLFETLPGKPEKTAARKVLKSIGEASSWLTLNSEDHPPEQANFIKHFQSLLDEVETAKVNICGSIRNWELTEDIPLQVRQIVEVPRSPFSDSGDFVGISLSASEIKTVFQRDVWSSRLKEAVFKAIERAKQEVQGKPISVVLLSGGSTNIGWTKTLIERDLVNALGGASILEISENYQEVVAKGLAVECARQFYTEGDGDFGAVTYNRLNLVLSNDSATAKVYPFKPRTKGLPKPEGDGILLPSAASLRAYQDEVLSWKVNLDSSPRHCLEYFYLKSSFDPNDLENLHNATATRVFLKDRIFGQSIDVELKVNADGSAFPTFLLNRGKGERERRVSGDPFYLDMTYAGGNEAQDSYLGLDFGTATSAASIVFENDIKAYEDRSKQKSWLELSDLIETLPYPASHPLAVYVAQTNKNLLESAWKTAVESILTLFAYIGYSDICSTLGRKPFELPANFNRSAGPLLQLISRFSEVDLSKTKYASSFHRAITQDIDAEISEISAGINDIKHDRIPKVDFNHTLGLLGNSLKKSLDGSHFGTFEAMRRKSFGSGYEGVYRCFLGANPPFIVLNTYSGANDFGPANVFISDLDTGSILDLSPFYYSFPDSGVPIEGDCPIHFLDSVKGSFEDYRYIPVKKGRGIDLEQQAALKDLREFVSACLKGEENCTLIAEGKFSERER
;
A
#
# COMPACT_ATOMS: atom_id res chain seq x y z
N MET A 1 -28.50 66.69 -18.91
CA MET A 1 -29.59 66.95 -19.88
C MET A 1 -30.75 66.03 -19.57
N ILE A 2 -31.90 66.63 -19.18
CA ILE A 2 -33.29 66.27 -19.55
C ILE A 2 -33.78 64.84 -19.15
N TYR A 3 -34.53 64.64 -18.05
CA TYR A 3 -36.02 64.64 -17.91
C TYR A 3 -36.72 63.75 -18.98
N SER A 4 -37.67 62.83 -18.74
CA SER A 4 -38.85 62.84 -17.87
C SER A 4 -39.70 61.54 -18.02
N THR A 5 -40.34 61.06 -16.92
CA THR A 5 -41.77 60.63 -16.76
C THR A 5 -42.44 59.58 -17.69
N LEU A 6 -43.41 58.70 -17.32
CA LEU A 6 -44.31 58.49 -16.16
C LEU A 6 -45.14 57.19 -16.36
N GLY A 7 -45.66 56.60 -15.26
CA GLY A 7 -46.82 55.66 -15.18
C GLY A 7 -46.46 54.27 -14.63
N GLY A 8 -46.78 53.83 -13.40
CA GLY A 8 -48.07 53.78 -12.67
C GLY A 8 -48.78 52.45 -12.99
N VAL A 9 -49.25 51.54 -12.11
CA VAL A 9 -49.57 51.51 -10.66
C VAL A 9 -49.68 50.02 -10.19
N ARG A 10 -49.15 49.74 -8.99
CA ARG A 10 -49.45 48.75 -7.91
C ARG A 10 -50.00 47.32 -8.20
N GLY A 11 -49.30 46.35 -7.61
CA GLY A 11 -49.83 45.08 -7.07
C GLY A 11 -48.72 44.25 -6.42
N GLY A 12 -48.72 44.11 -5.09
CA GLY A 12 -47.52 43.75 -4.30
C GLY A 12 -47.16 42.27 -4.20
N SER A 13 -45.92 42.00 -3.79
CA SER A 13 -45.53 40.80 -3.04
C SER A 13 -44.20 41.02 -2.32
N ARG A 14 -44.08 40.40 -1.15
CA ARG A 14 -43.09 40.60 -0.09
C ARG A 14 -41.64 40.37 -0.55
N HIS A 15 -40.75 41.30 -0.20
CA HIS A 15 -39.30 41.14 -0.31
C HIS A 15 -38.78 40.11 0.71
N GLY A 16 -38.47 38.89 0.23
CA GLY A 16 -37.50 38.01 0.87
C GLY A 16 -36.11 38.37 0.36
N LYS A 17 -35.23 38.91 1.20
CA LYS A 17 -33.82 39.11 0.90
C LYS A 17 -33.14 37.74 0.72
N GLN A 18 -32.91 37.33 -0.53
CA GLN A 18 -31.94 36.27 -0.83
C GLN A 18 -30.53 36.80 -0.56
N VAL A 19 -29.95 36.34 0.54
CA VAL A 19 -28.51 36.46 0.81
C VAL A 19 -27.78 35.64 -0.26
N LYS A 20 -27.08 36.33 -1.17
CA LYS A 20 -26.09 35.69 -2.05
C LYS A 20 -25.00 35.07 -1.16
N LYS A 21 -25.04 33.75 -0.95
CA LYS A 21 -23.90 32.98 -0.45
C LYS A 21 -22.77 33.15 -1.48
N LYS A 22 -21.74 33.92 -1.10
CA LYS A 22 -20.42 33.87 -1.75
C LYS A 22 -19.94 32.42 -1.70
N SER A 23 -19.67 31.81 -2.86
CA SER A 23 -18.94 30.54 -2.90
C SER A 23 -17.54 30.79 -2.33
N MET A 24 -17.26 30.26 -1.15
CA MET A 24 -15.89 30.15 -0.66
C MET A 24 -15.14 29.25 -1.64
N SER A 25 -13.95 29.66 -2.07
CA SER A 25 -13.03 28.78 -2.79
C SER A 25 -12.67 27.61 -1.88
N ASN A 26 -13.19 26.41 -2.17
CA ASN A 26 -12.84 25.20 -1.44
C ASN A 26 -11.34 24.93 -1.58
N LYS A 27 -10.61 25.01 -0.46
CA LYS A 27 -9.21 24.58 -0.39
C LYS A 27 -9.17 23.07 -0.23
N LYS A 28 -8.23 22.40 -0.92
CA LYS A 28 -8.03 20.94 -0.90
C LYS A 28 -7.80 20.43 0.54
N LEU A 29 -8.60 19.47 1.01
CA LEU A 29 -8.34 18.73 2.25
C LEU A 29 -7.12 17.83 2.02
N LEU A 30 -6.05 18.06 2.79
CA LEU A 30 -4.87 17.19 2.86
C LEU A 30 -4.97 16.36 4.15
N ILE A 31 -4.76 15.05 4.04
CA ILE A 31 -4.80 14.12 5.16
C ILE A 31 -3.40 13.55 5.31
N ASN A 32 -2.52 14.35 5.93
CA ASN A 32 -1.10 14.03 5.98
C ASN A 32 -0.78 12.72 6.73
N GLN A 33 -1.64 12.27 7.65
CA GLN A 33 -1.48 10.99 8.35
C GLN A 33 -2.81 10.31 8.65
N VAL A 34 -2.97 9.11 8.11
CA VAL A 34 -4.13 8.22 8.33
C VAL A 34 -3.79 7.23 9.42
N LYS A 35 -4.73 7.01 10.35
CA LYS A 35 -4.57 6.00 11.39
C LYS A 35 -4.73 4.60 10.82
N VAL A 36 -3.66 3.80 10.91
CA VAL A 36 -3.67 2.36 10.61
C VAL A 36 -3.99 1.60 11.90
N ALA A 37 -4.83 0.58 11.81
CA ALA A 37 -5.17 -0.30 12.93
C ALA A 37 -3.97 -1.17 13.31
N SER A 38 -3.76 -1.39 14.60
CA SER A 38 -2.74 -2.32 15.09
C SER A 38 -3.28 -3.75 15.12
N LEU A 39 -2.77 -4.62 14.25
CA LEU A 39 -3.15 -6.02 14.07
C LEU A 39 -2.04 -6.94 14.58
N GLN A 40 -2.25 -7.69 15.67
CA GLN A 40 -1.19 -8.49 16.31
C GLN A 40 0.09 -7.64 16.57
N ASP A 41 -0.10 -6.42 17.09
CA ASP A 41 0.94 -5.41 17.34
C ASP A 41 1.71 -4.93 16.09
N ARG A 42 1.15 -5.10 14.89
CA ARG A 42 1.74 -4.71 13.60
C ARG A 42 0.75 -3.92 12.74
N ALA A 43 1.25 -3.24 11.70
CA ALA A 43 0.40 -2.47 10.78
C ALA A 43 -0.29 -3.35 9.71
N THR A 44 0.25 -4.54 9.48
CA THR A 44 -0.23 -5.51 8.48
C THR A 44 -0.30 -6.89 9.11
N ILE A 45 -1.12 -7.76 8.52
CA ILE A 45 -1.28 -9.14 8.96
C ILE A 45 -1.25 -10.08 7.73
N PRO A 46 -0.51 -11.20 7.76
CA PRO A 46 -0.55 -12.17 6.67
C PRO A 46 -1.97 -12.69 6.44
N THR A 47 -2.40 -12.74 5.18
CA THR A 47 -3.68 -13.33 4.78
C THR A 47 -3.57 -14.85 4.76
N LYS A 48 -3.34 -15.41 5.94
CA LYS A 48 -3.16 -16.84 6.19
C LYS A 48 -4.02 -17.27 7.36
N ILE A 49 -4.53 -18.49 7.29
CA ILE A 49 -5.33 -19.14 8.33
C ILE A 49 -4.90 -20.60 8.48
N ARG A 50 -4.88 -21.09 9.71
CA ARG A 50 -4.64 -22.50 10.04
C ARG A 50 -5.74 -23.01 10.94
N TYR A 51 -6.20 -24.23 10.68
CA TYR A 51 -7.26 -24.88 11.43
C TYR A 51 -6.68 -25.99 12.32
N GLU A 52 -7.11 -26.01 13.57
CA GLU A 52 -6.87 -27.06 14.55
C GLU A 52 -8.24 -27.65 14.93
N GLY A 53 -8.66 -28.69 14.20
CA GLY A 53 -10.05 -29.14 14.24
C GLY A 53 -11.01 -28.04 13.78
N LYS A 54 -11.90 -27.58 14.67
CA LYS A 54 -12.84 -26.47 14.39
C LYS A 54 -12.29 -25.09 14.78
N ASN A 55 -11.23 -25.03 15.57
CA ASN A 55 -10.59 -23.78 15.97
C ASN A 55 -9.66 -23.32 14.84
N PHE A 56 -9.36 -22.03 14.81
CA PHE A 56 -8.47 -21.47 13.82
C PHE A 56 -7.63 -20.31 14.38
N LYS A 57 -6.45 -20.12 13.79
CA LYS A 57 -5.56 -18.98 14.02
C LYS A 57 -5.31 -18.27 12.69
N ILE A 58 -5.12 -16.96 12.72
CA ILE A 58 -4.86 -16.13 11.54
C ILE A 58 -3.53 -15.38 11.65
N GLY A 59 -3.01 -14.90 10.53
CA GLY A 59 -1.89 -13.98 10.53
C GLY A 59 -0.58 -14.59 10.98
N HIS A 60 0.11 -13.90 11.88
CA HIS A 60 1.43 -14.31 12.38
C HIS A 60 1.33 -15.50 13.33
N ASP A 61 0.23 -15.65 14.06
CA ASP A 61 -0.02 -16.74 15.01
C ASP A 61 -0.11 -18.12 14.34
N VAL A 62 -0.25 -18.15 13.01
CA VAL A 62 -0.27 -19.39 12.23
C VAL A 62 1.05 -20.16 12.31
N ARG A 63 2.18 -19.48 12.56
CA ARG A 63 3.53 -20.07 12.54
C ARG A 63 3.98 -20.72 13.86
N ALA A 64 3.23 -20.52 14.96
CA ALA A 64 3.77 -20.79 16.30
C ALA A 64 4.01 -22.28 16.62
N GLU A 65 3.30 -23.22 16.02
CA GLU A 65 3.43 -24.66 16.32
C GLU A 65 3.05 -25.47 15.06
N ARG A 66 4.01 -26.16 14.42
CA ARG A 66 3.74 -27.05 13.28
C ARG A 66 3.48 -28.48 13.78
N SER A 67 2.24 -28.94 13.73
CA SER A 67 1.96 -30.40 13.70
C SER A 67 2.04 -30.90 12.26
N SER A 68 2.31 -32.20 12.05
CA SER A 68 2.46 -32.79 10.71
C SER A 68 1.16 -32.82 9.87
N ASP A 69 0.00 -32.62 10.50
CA ASP A 69 -1.33 -32.76 9.88
C ASP A 69 -2.06 -31.42 9.65
N ASP A 70 -1.54 -30.29 10.14
CA ASP A 70 -2.23 -28.99 10.05
C ASP A 70 -1.77 -28.19 8.82
N ARG A 71 -2.72 -27.88 7.94
CA ARG A 71 -2.46 -27.13 6.70
C ARG A 71 -2.60 -25.62 6.93
N VAL A 72 -1.57 -24.86 6.55
CA VAL A 72 -1.67 -23.40 6.42
C VAL A 72 -2.34 -23.07 5.08
N ILE A 73 -3.39 -22.27 5.13
CA ILE A 73 -4.18 -21.86 3.97
C ILE A 73 -3.93 -20.37 3.71
N GLY A 74 -3.56 -20.02 2.49
CA GLY A 74 -3.41 -18.64 2.01
C GLY A 74 -3.93 -18.49 0.58
N ASN A 75 -3.82 -17.29 0.00
CA ASN A 75 -4.23 -16.99 -1.38
C ASN A 75 -5.72 -17.32 -1.69
N PHE A 76 -6.60 -17.30 -0.68
CA PHE A 76 -8.02 -17.60 -0.85
C PHE A 76 -8.84 -16.41 -1.36
N LYS A 77 -8.27 -15.20 -1.42
CA LYS A 77 -8.91 -14.01 -2.03
C LYS A 77 -9.27 -14.26 -3.50
N VAL A 78 -8.32 -14.78 -4.29
CA VAL A 78 -8.50 -15.03 -5.72
C VAL A 78 -9.62 -16.05 -5.97
N GLU A 79 -9.78 -17.00 -5.07
CA GLU A 79 -10.81 -18.05 -5.14
C GLU A 79 -12.23 -17.54 -4.95
N LEU A 80 -12.41 -16.48 -4.17
CA LEU A 80 -13.71 -15.89 -3.96
C LEU A 80 -14.34 -15.39 -5.26
N GLY A 81 -13.54 -14.91 -6.21
CA GLY A 81 -14.05 -14.49 -7.51
C GLY A 81 -14.11 -15.62 -8.55
N ARG A 82 -13.23 -16.63 -8.47
CA ARG A 82 -13.19 -17.74 -9.44
C ARG A 82 -14.40 -18.67 -9.32
N GLN A 83 -14.90 -18.89 -8.12
CA GLN A 83 -16.00 -19.80 -7.87
C GLN A 83 -17.34 -19.12 -8.13
N THR A 84 -18.26 -19.83 -8.79
CA THR A 84 -19.67 -19.41 -8.90
C THR A 84 -20.30 -19.29 -7.51
N ARG A 85 -21.40 -18.55 -7.40
CA ARG A 85 -22.12 -18.37 -6.12
C ARG A 85 -22.52 -19.72 -5.50
N GLU A 86 -22.96 -20.67 -6.32
CA GLU A 86 -23.32 -22.01 -5.90
C GLU A 86 -22.10 -22.77 -5.36
N GLN A 87 -20.96 -22.67 -6.05
CA GLN A 87 -19.70 -23.31 -5.62
C GLN A 87 -19.18 -22.72 -4.32
N LEU A 88 -19.25 -21.40 -4.13
CA LEU A 88 -18.83 -20.73 -2.89
C LEU A 88 -19.55 -21.26 -1.64
N ILE A 89 -20.78 -21.75 -1.80
CA ILE A 89 -21.63 -22.24 -0.71
C ILE A 89 -21.56 -23.77 -0.58
N SER A 90 -21.35 -24.50 -1.70
CA SER A 90 -21.45 -25.96 -1.73
C SER A 90 -20.11 -26.69 -1.79
N LYS A 91 -19.08 -26.11 -2.44
CA LYS A 91 -17.79 -26.76 -2.67
C LYS A 91 -16.90 -26.66 -1.43
N LYS A 92 -16.88 -27.73 -0.63
CA LYS A 92 -16.07 -27.83 0.58
C LYS A 92 -14.68 -28.41 0.27
N ALA A 93 -13.65 -27.80 0.85
CA ALA A 93 -12.30 -28.32 0.90
C ALA A 93 -11.99 -28.80 2.33
N ARG A 94 -11.12 -29.80 2.47
CA ARG A 94 -10.64 -30.24 3.78
C ARG A 94 -9.62 -29.22 4.30
N VAL A 95 -9.84 -28.74 5.52
CA VAL A 95 -8.99 -27.71 6.15
C VAL A 95 -8.20 -28.22 7.35
N SER A 96 -8.71 -29.24 8.02
CA SER A 96 -8.00 -30.00 9.06
C SER A 96 -8.56 -31.42 9.13
N LYS A 97 -7.99 -32.27 9.97
CA LYS A 97 -8.47 -33.65 10.16
C LYS A 97 -9.93 -33.66 10.64
N GLY A 98 -10.81 -34.27 9.85
CA GLY A 98 -12.24 -34.32 10.14
C GLY A 98 -13.00 -32.99 9.97
N HIS A 99 -12.37 -31.96 9.37
CA HIS A 99 -12.99 -30.66 9.18
C HIS A 99 -12.91 -30.16 7.74
N THR A 100 -14.03 -29.61 7.26
CA THR A 100 -14.14 -29.04 5.92
C THR A 100 -14.79 -27.66 5.96
N ARG A 101 -14.37 -26.80 5.02
CA ARG A 101 -14.87 -25.44 4.83
C ARG A 101 -14.95 -25.10 3.35
N THR A 102 -15.87 -24.22 2.97
CA THR A 102 -15.88 -23.64 1.62
C THR A 102 -14.91 -22.46 1.56
N ALA A 103 -14.57 -21.98 0.36
CA ALA A 103 -13.73 -20.78 0.20
C ALA A 103 -14.34 -19.55 0.92
N LEU A 104 -15.67 -19.37 0.81
CA LEU A 104 -16.40 -18.34 1.54
C LEU A 104 -16.32 -18.56 3.06
N GLY A 105 -16.42 -19.80 3.54
CA GLY A 105 -16.27 -20.12 4.96
C GLY A 105 -14.89 -19.76 5.51
N ILE A 106 -13.84 -20.06 4.75
CA ILE A 106 -12.45 -19.71 5.11
C ILE A 106 -12.26 -18.20 5.17
N ALA A 107 -12.75 -17.47 4.16
CA ALA A 107 -12.70 -16.01 4.15
C ALA A 107 -13.50 -15.40 5.31
N LYS A 108 -14.67 -15.96 5.63
CA LYS A 108 -15.49 -15.53 6.76
C LYS A 108 -14.78 -15.73 8.09
N ASP A 109 -14.17 -16.90 8.31
CA ASP A 109 -13.42 -17.20 9.52
C ASP A 109 -12.25 -16.21 9.67
N PHE A 110 -11.50 -15.95 8.59
CA PHE A 110 -10.39 -14.99 8.59
C PHE A 110 -10.85 -13.55 8.87
N LEU A 111 -11.83 -13.05 8.10
CA LEU A 111 -12.34 -11.68 8.23
C LEU A 111 -13.00 -11.42 9.59
N THR A 112 -13.63 -12.44 10.17
CA THR A 112 -14.18 -12.38 11.53
C THR A 112 -13.08 -12.12 12.54
N ALA A 113 -12.04 -12.95 12.58
CA ALA A 113 -10.93 -12.77 13.51
C ALA A 113 -10.19 -11.45 13.27
N LEU A 114 -10.04 -11.04 12.00
CA LEU A 114 -9.45 -9.74 11.66
C LEU A 114 -10.28 -8.57 12.21
N CYS A 115 -11.60 -8.62 12.10
CA CYS A 115 -12.48 -7.59 12.66
C CYS A 115 -12.40 -7.56 14.19
N ASP A 116 -12.21 -8.71 14.85
CA ASP A 116 -12.07 -8.78 16.30
C ASP A 116 -10.74 -8.15 16.78
N GLU A 117 -9.64 -8.33 16.03
CA GLU A 117 -8.36 -7.63 16.25
C GLU A 117 -8.53 -6.11 16.07
N ILE A 118 -9.17 -5.67 14.99
CA ILE A 118 -9.44 -4.25 14.73
C ILE A 118 -10.31 -3.66 15.84
N ASN A 119 -11.37 -4.34 16.26
CA ASN A 119 -12.25 -3.87 17.32
C ASN A 119 -11.48 -3.74 18.65
N SER A 120 -10.62 -4.71 18.97
CA SER A 120 -9.77 -4.65 20.15
C SER A 120 -8.82 -3.45 20.13
N ASP A 121 -8.24 -3.11 18.97
CA ASP A 121 -7.42 -1.90 18.81
C ASP A 121 -8.27 -0.63 18.97
N VAL A 122 -9.44 -0.55 18.32
CA VAL A 122 -10.37 0.59 18.39
C VAL A 122 -10.84 0.87 19.83
N GLU A 123 -11.20 -0.18 20.57
CA GLU A 123 -11.65 -0.10 21.96
C GLU A 123 -10.56 0.44 22.89
N ARG A 124 -9.28 0.11 22.65
CA ARG A 124 -8.15 0.68 23.41
C ARG A 124 -8.08 2.21 23.31
N TYR A 125 -8.64 2.80 22.25
CA TYR A 125 -8.73 4.26 22.07
C TYR A 125 -10.04 4.87 22.57
N GLY A 126 -10.89 4.09 23.24
CA GLY A 126 -12.20 4.52 23.74
C GLY A 126 -13.18 4.86 22.63
N ARG A 127 -13.06 4.21 21.46
CA ARG A 127 -13.94 4.40 20.30
C ARG A 127 -14.75 3.15 20.03
N GLN A 128 -15.81 3.28 19.25
CA GLN A 128 -16.61 2.16 18.77
C GLN A 128 -16.20 1.78 17.35
N MET A 129 -16.39 0.51 17.00
CA MET A 129 -16.17 0.01 15.65
C MET A 129 -17.04 0.77 14.63
N PRO A 130 -16.48 1.19 13.48
CA PRO A 130 -17.26 1.80 12.42
C PRO A 130 -18.39 0.89 11.92
N LYS A 131 -19.53 1.48 11.59
CA LYS A 131 -20.70 0.77 11.04
C LYS A 131 -20.56 0.45 9.55
N LYS A 132 -19.68 1.17 8.85
CA LYS A 132 -19.44 1.04 7.42
C LYS A 132 -17.99 0.66 7.14
N VAL A 133 -17.81 -0.20 6.15
CA VAL A 133 -16.50 -0.59 5.64
C VAL A 133 -16.41 -0.35 4.14
N LEU A 134 -15.31 0.27 3.71
CA LEU A 134 -14.88 0.36 2.33
C LEU A 134 -13.77 -0.66 2.11
N VAL A 135 -14.01 -1.66 1.26
CA VAL A 135 -13.09 -2.76 1.00
C VAL A 135 -12.36 -2.55 -0.31
N ALA A 136 -11.04 -2.75 -0.33
CA ALA A 136 -10.29 -2.78 -1.58
C ALA A 136 -10.67 -3.99 -2.45
N GLU A 137 -10.77 -3.77 -3.75
CA GLU A 137 -10.95 -4.83 -4.75
C GLU A 137 -9.93 -4.70 -5.88
N PRO A 138 -9.48 -5.81 -6.48
CA PRO A 138 -8.69 -5.72 -7.70
C PRO A 138 -9.55 -5.19 -8.84
N ILE A 139 -8.92 -4.63 -9.88
CA ILE A 139 -9.62 -4.39 -11.15
C ILE A 139 -10.10 -5.75 -11.68
N SER A 140 -11.21 -5.80 -12.43
CA SER A 140 -11.74 -7.06 -13.00
C SER A 140 -10.63 -7.92 -13.60
N ILE A 141 -10.31 -9.05 -12.94
CA ILE A 141 -9.23 -9.96 -13.34
C ILE A 141 -9.57 -10.58 -14.70
N GLU A 142 -8.70 -10.37 -15.67
CA GLU A 142 -8.78 -10.99 -16.99
C GLU A 142 -8.03 -12.34 -16.94
N GLU A 143 -8.77 -13.46 -16.94
CA GLU A 143 -8.17 -14.79 -17.10
C GLU A 143 -8.29 -15.24 -18.56
N GLU A 144 -7.21 -15.78 -19.10
CA GLU A 144 -7.12 -16.23 -20.49
C GLU A 144 -8.25 -17.24 -20.79
N GLY A 145 -9.12 -16.91 -21.75
CA GLY A 145 -10.26 -17.74 -22.13
C GLY A 145 -11.49 -17.67 -21.21
N LYS A 146 -11.53 -16.75 -20.23
CA LYS A 146 -12.70 -16.52 -19.35
C LYS A 146 -13.29 -15.11 -19.53
N VAL A 147 -14.58 -15.00 -19.21
CA VAL A 147 -15.37 -13.77 -19.39
C VAL A 147 -15.00 -12.71 -18.35
N SER A 148 -14.72 -11.49 -18.80
CA SER A 148 -14.45 -10.34 -17.93
C SER A 148 -15.67 -10.00 -17.03
N GLY A 149 -15.43 -9.57 -15.79
CA GLY A 149 -16.46 -9.05 -14.87
C GLY A 149 -17.16 -10.09 -13.97
N GLN A 150 -17.27 -11.35 -14.39
CA GLN A 150 -17.87 -12.42 -13.57
C GLN A 150 -17.09 -12.66 -12.27
N TRP A 151 -15.77 -12.54 -12.32
CA TRP A 151 -14.90 -12.71 -11.16
C TRP A 151 -15.23 -11.70 -10.06
N LEU A 152 -15.37 -10.43 -10.43
CA LEU A 152 -15.61 -9.33 -9.48
C LEU A 152 -16.97 -9.45 -8.79
N ALA A 153 -17.99 -9.91 -9.52
CA ALA A 153 -19.32 -10.17 -8.99
C ALA A 153 -19.33 -11.24 -7.89
N ASN A 154 -18.63 -12.34 -8.13
CA ASN A 154 -18.49 -13.43 -7.17
C ASN A 154 -17.69 -12.98 -5.94
N TYR A 155 -16.61 -12.22 -6.16
CA TYR A 155 -15.80 -11.63 -5.10
C TYR A 155 -16.62 -10.70 -4.19
N ARG A 156 -17.29 -9.70 -4.77
CA ARG A 156 -18.13 -8.73 -4.03
C ARG A 156 -19.23 -9.45 -3.24
N TYR A 157 -19.89 -10.45 -3.83
CA TYR A 157 -20.88 -11.27 -3.14
C TYR A 157 -20.26 -11.98 -1.92
N ALA A 158 -19.11 -12.64 -2.12
CA ALA A 158 -18.44 -13.37 -1.06
C ALA A 158 -18.01 -12.47 0.09
N ILE A 159 -17.45 -11.29 -0.19
CA ILE A 159 -17.04 -10.33 0.83
C ILE A 159 -18.25 -9.79 1.61
N LYS A 160 -19.33 -9.38 0.91
CA LYS A 160 -20.57 -8.96 1.58
C LYS A 160 -21.13 -10.05 2.49
N ALA A 161 -21.11 -11.31 2.03
CA ALA A 161 -21.57 -12.46 2.82
C ALA A 161 -20.64 -12.77 4.02
N ALA A 162 -19.32 -12.61 3.85
CA ALA A 162 -18.34 -12.83 4.91
C ALA A 162 -18.41 -11.77 6.01
N LEU A 163 -18.70 -10.52 5.65
CA LEU A 163 -18.81 -9.38 6.57
C LEU A 163 -20.24 -9.15 7.08
N GLN A 164 -21.20 -9.98 6.66
CA GLN A 164 -22.59 -9.85 7.04
C GLN A 164 -22.77 -9.88 8.58
N GLY A 165 -23.48 -8.88 9.10
CA GLY A 165 -23.76 -8.75 10.54
C GLY A 165 -22.65 -8.06 11.35
N ARG A 166 -21.50 -7.73 10.72
CA ARG A 166 -20.45 -6.90 11.33
C ARG A 166 -20.56 -5.43 10.94
N PHE A 167 -21.02 -5.16 9.72
CA PHE A 167 -21.21 -3.82 9.18
C PHE A 167 -22.63 -3.66 8.63
N GLU A 168 -23.17 -2.45 8.74
CA GLU A 168 -24.45 -2.06 8.14
C GLU A 168 -24.31 -1.85 6.63
N GLU A 169 -23.16 -1.31 6.18
CA GLU A 169 -22.86 -1.06 4.76
C GLU A 169 -21.44 -1.55 4.40
N VAL A 170 -21.32 -2.23 3.25
CA VAL A 170 -20.07 -2.78 2.70
C VAL A 170 -19.93 -2.30 1.25
N ASP A 171 -18.99 -1.38 1.07
CA ASP A 171 -18.69 -0.75 -0.22
C ASP A 171 -17.32 -1.18 -0.75
N PHE A 172 -17.04 -0.88 -2.02
CA PHE A 172 -15.81 -1.28 -2.69
C PHE A 172 -15.14 -0.14 -3.45
N LEU A 173 -13.81 -0.13 -3.43
CA LEU A 173 -12.99 0.76 -4.27
C LEU A 173 -11.84 -0.04 -4.89
N PRO A 174 -11.56 0.12 -6.19
CA PRO A 174 -10.41 -0.52 -6.81
C PRO A 174 -9.08 -0.11 -6.16
N GLU A 175 -8.21 -1.10 -5.94
CA GLU A 175 -6.87 -0.97 -5.35
C GLU A 175 -6.04 0.20 -5.94
N PRO A 176 -5.83 0.31 -7.26
CA PRO A 176 -5.04 1.42 -7.81
C PRO A 176 -5.69 2.80 -7.62
N PHE A 177 -7.01 2.86 -7.38
CA PHE A 177 -7.67 4.14 -7.09
C PHE A 177 -7.42 4.55 -5.65
N ALA A 178 -7.39 3.59 -4.72
CA ALA A 178 -6.95 3.84 -3.35
C ALA A 178 -5.50 4.34 -3.33
N VAL A 179 -4.59 3.68 -4.06
CA VAL A 179 -3.19 4.12 -4.20
C VAL A 179 -3.11 5.55 -4.71
N PHE A 180 -3.87 5.87 -5.76
CA PHE A 180 -3.91 7.23 -6.30
C PHE A 180 -4.48 8.25 -5.30
N GLN A 181 -5.50 7.88 -4.52
CA GLN A 181 -6.05 8.76 -3.50
C GLN A 181 -5.03 9.09 -2.42
N TYR A 182 -4.30 8.07 -1.96
CA TYR A 182 -3.23 8.26 -1.01
C TYR A 182 -2.12 9.13 -1.59
N TYR A 183 -1.67 8.88 -2.82
CA TYR A 183 -0.72 9.75 -3.49
C TYR A 183 -1.22 11.20 -3.54
N ARG A 184 -2.47 11.41 -3.94
CA ARG A 184 -2.99 12.74 -4.24
C ARG A 184 -3.26 13.61 -3.02
N TYR A 185 -3.75 13.02 -1.93
CA TYR A 185 -4.20 13.74 -0.74
C TYR A 185 -3.52 13.31 0.56
N GLY A 186 -2.89 12.13 0.57
CA GLY A 186 -2.10 11.61 1.68
C GLY A 186 -0.64 12.05 1.63
N LEU A 187 -0.04 12.12 0.44
CA LEU A 187 1.36 12.51 0.25
C LEU A 187 1.51 13.99 -0.14
N ARG A 188 2.52 14.65 0.45
CA ARG A 188 3.00 15.97 0.02
C ARG A 188 4.11 15.82 -1.00
N HIS A 189 3.76 15.42 -2.22
CA HIS A 189 4.75 15.33 -3.30
C HIS A 189 4.92 16.69 -3.99
N PRO A 190 6.15 17.17 -4.29
CA PRO A 190 6.37 18.42 -5.02
C PRO A 190 5.64 18.49 -6.36
N LEU A 191 5.57 17.36 -7.09
CA LEU A 191 4.78 17.31 -8.34
C LEU A 191 3.29 17.62 -8.14
N LEU A 192 2.72 17.47 -6.94
CA LEU A 192 1.31 17.79 -6.64
C LEU A 192 1.09 19.25 -6.24
N SER A 193 2.15 19.99 -5.92
CA SER A 193 2.08 21.42 -5.58
C SER A 193 2.05 22.30 -6.83
N GLU A 194 2.50 21.76 -7.96
CA GLU A 194 2.27 22.34 -9.28
C GLU A 194 0.75 22.30 -9.56
N HIS A 195 0.12 23.44 -9.78
CA HIS A 195 -1.30 23.53 -10.15
C HIS A 195 -1.54 23.04 -11.60
N ALA A 196 -1.06 21.84 -11.93
CA ALA A 196 -1.10 21.22 -13.23
C ALA A 196 -1.99 19.96 -13.22
N SER A 197 -2.49 19.59 -14.40
CA SER A 197 -3.13 18.30 -14.61
C SER A 197 -2.04 17.23 -14.75
N HIS A 198 -2.11 16.17 -13.96
CA HIS A 198 -1.15 15.07 -14.00
C HIS A 198 -1.81 13.83 -14.60
N ILE A 199 -1.03 13.04 -15.32
CA ILE A 199 -1.44 11.71 -15.77
C ILE A 199 -0.55 10.72 -15.03
N ALA A 200 -1.16 9.96 -14.11
CA ALA A 200 -0.49 8.97 -13.31
C ALA A 200 -0.72 7.57 -13.89
N LEU A 201 0.36 6.82 -14.08
CA LEU A 201 0.32 5.38 -14.27
C LEU A 201 0.49 4.71 -12.91
N VAL A 202 -0.54 4.06 -12.41
CA VAL A 202 -0.53 3.34 -11.13
C VAL A 202 -0.29 1.86 -11.39
N LEU A 203 0.75 1.31 -10.76
CA LEU A 203 1.11 -0.10 -10.81
C LEU A 203 1.06 -0.66 -9.39
N ASP A 204 0.04 -1.45 -9.08
CA ASP A 204 -0.08 -2.16 -7.81
C ASP A 204 0.31 -3.63 -8.01
N PHE A 205 1.45 -4.01 -7.44
CA PHE A 205 2.02 -5.34 -7.58
C PHE A 205 1.85 -6.13 -6.29
N GLY A 206 0.69 -6.79 -6.17
CA GLY A 206 0.31 -7.56 -5.00
C GLY A 206 0.89 -8.97 -4.93
N GLY A 207 0.40 -9.75 -3.97
CA GLY A 207 0.77 -11.16 -3.80
C GLY A 207 0.16 -12.09 -4.84
N GLY A 208 -1.04 -11.78 -5.35
CA GLY A 208 -1.75 -12.64 -6.31
C GLY A 208 -2.18 -11.96 -7.61
N THR A 209 -2.16 -10.64 -7.67
CA THR A 209 -2.58 -9.84 -8.82
C THR A 209 -1.57 -8.73 -9.10
N PHE A 210 -1.58 -8.28 -10.35
CA PHE A 210 -0.88 -7.08 -10.80
C PHE A 210 -1.90 -6.19 -11.49
N ASP A 211 -2.15 -5.04 -10.90
CA ASP A 211 -3.17 -4.08 -11.28
C ASP A 211 -2.51 -2.85 -11.88
N VAL A 212 -2.96 -2.46 -13.07
CA VAL A 212 -2.45 -1.34 -13.85
C VAL A 212 -3.59 -0.37 -14.13
N SER A 213 -3.39 0.91 -13.82
CA SER A 213 -4.35 1.95 -14.19
C SER A 213 -3.70 3.24 -14.63
N VAL A 214 -4.33 3.95 -15.57
CA VAL A 214 -3.97 5.31 -15.95
C VAL A 214 -5.06 6.26 -15.46
N ILE A 215 -4.68 7.26 -14.68
CA ILE A 215 -5.59 8.23 -14.04
C ILE A 215 -5.13 9.65 -14.37
N GLU A 216 -6.05 10.47 -14.90
CA GLU A 216 -5.83 11.90 -15.11
C GLU A 216 -6.38 12.71 -13.92
N SER A 217 -5.57 13.62 -13.37
CA SER A 217 -6.01 14.67 -12.46
C SER A 217 -6.22 15.99 -13.21
N THR A 218 -7.14 16.82 -12.73
CA THR A 218 -7.50 18.09 -13.38
C THR A 218 -6.65 19.28 -12.91
N LYS A 219 -6.46 20.31 -13.76
CA LYS A 219 -5.57 21.48 -13.53
C LYS A 219 -5.88 22.29 -12.27
N SER A 220 -7.16 22.47 -11.94
CA SER A 220 -7.63 23.18 -10.74
C SER A 220 -7.66 22.27 -9.50
N GLY A 221 -7.54 20.96 -9.70
CA GLY A 221 -7.96 19.97 -8.72
C GLY A 221 -9.45 20.02 -8.38
N ASP A 222 -10.26 20.69 -9.20
CA ASP A 222 -11.72 20.77 -9.04
C ASP A 222 -12.42 21.27 -10.34
N ILE A 223 -13.43 20.48 -10.76
CA ILE A 223 -14.54 20.77 -11.68
C ILE A 223 -14.25 20.75 -13.19
N SER A 224 -14.58 19.62 -13.84
CA SER A 224 -15.42 19.64 -15.03
C SER A 224 -16.90 19.69 -14.59
N GLN A 225 -17.85 19.96 -15.48
CA GLN A 225 -19.28 20.20 -15.20
C GLN A 225 -20.00 19.12 -14.34
N SER A 226 -19.32 18.04 -13.92
CA SER A 226 -19.77 17.00 -12.99
C SER A 226 -19.31 17.16 -11.52
N GLY A 227 -18.35 18.05 -11.19
CA GLY A 227 -17.90 18.29 -9.81
C GLY A 227 -16.71 17.47 -9.28
N ARG A 228 -16.04 16.64 -10.09
CA ARG A 228 -15.00 15.67 -9.62
C ARG A 228 -13.55 16.04 -9.97
N ALA A 229 -12.59 15.56 -9.15
CA ALA A 229 -11.17 15.92 -9.27
C ALA A 229 -10.30 14.98 -10.14
N SER A 230 -10.74 13.73 -10.36
CA SER A 230 -9.95 12.65 -10.97
C SER A 230 -10.72 11.87 -12.05
N ARG A 231 -10.02 11.35 -13.07
CA ARG A 231 -10.59 10.61 -14.21
C ARG A 231 -9.81 9.32 -14.48
N PRO A 232 -10.35 8.13 -14.17
CA PRO A 232 -9.74 6.88 -14.60
C PRO A 232 -9.93 6.69 -16.11
N LEU A 233 -8.84 6.46 -16.84
CA LEU A 233 -8.82 6.43 -18.31
C LEU A 233 -8.67 5.02 -18.87
N ALA A 234 -7.89 4.18 -18.18
CA ALA A 234 -7.71 2.79 -18.51
C ALA A 234 -7.35 1.98 -17.27
N ALA A 235 -7.77 0.72 -17.24
CA ALA A 235 -7.50 -0.19 -16.13
C ALA A 235 -7.40 -1.64 -16.63
N LYS A 236 -6.46 -2.42 -16.08
CA LYS A 236 -6.29 -3.86 -16.35
C LYS A 236 -5.73 -4.56 -15.11
N SER A 237 -6.23 -5.75 -14.80
CA SER A 237 -5.66 -6.66 -13.79
C SER A 237 -5.31 -7.99 -14.42
N ILE A 238 -4.17 -8.55 -14.03
CA ILE A 238 -3.75 -9.91 -14.41
C ILE A 238 -3.41 -10.74 -13.16
N PRO A 239 -3.63 -12.08 -13.19
CA PRO A 239 -3.39 -12.96 -12.04
C PRO A 239 -1.90 -13.31 -11.87
N VAL A 240 -1.05 -12.29 -11.85
CA VAL A 240 0.41 -12.40 -11.69
C VAL A 240 0.81 -11.59 -10.46
N GLY A 241 1.39 -12.24 -9.47
CA GLY A 241 1.82 -11.62 -8.20
C GLY A 241 2.98 -12.39 -7.56
N GLY A 242 3.27 -12.09 -6.29
CA GLY A 242 4.25 -12.79 -5.46
C GLY A 242 4.17 -14.33 -5.53
N PHE A 243 2.97 -14.92 -5.50
CA PHE A 243 2.78 -16.37 -5.59
C PHE A 243 3.19 -16.95 -6.95
N PHE A 244 2.96 -16.21 -8.04
CA PHE A 244 3.38 -16.62 -9.38
C PHE A 244 4.90 -16.59 -9.51
N ILE A 245 5.54 -15.57 -8.93
CA ILE A 245 7.01 -15.47 -8.87
C ILE A 245 7.59 -16.66 -8.11
N ASN A 246 7.04 -17.01 -6.95
CA ASN A 246 7.47 -18.18 -6.17
C ASN A 246 7.35 -19.46 -6.98
N GLN A 247 6.23 -19.62 -7.69
CA GLN A 247 6.04 -20.77 -8.56
C GLN A 247 7.12 -20.86 -9.64
N LYS A 248 7.49 -19.74 -10.29
CA LYS A 248 8.53 -19.75 -11.32
C LYS A 248 9.92 -20.06 -10.78
N ILE A 249 10.25 -19.55 -9.60
CA ILE A 249 11.51 -19.88 -8.92
C ILE A 249 11.51 -21.36 -8.49
N ALA A 250 10.43 -21.86 -7.91
CA ALA A 250 10.29 -23.26 -7.51
C ALA A 250 10.37 -24.22 -8.70
N GLU A 251 9.70 -23.89 -9.81
CA GLU A 251 9.82 -24.63 -11.07
C GLU A 251 11.28 -24.66 -11.54
N HIS A 252 11.96 -23.50 -11.56
CA HIS A 252 13.35 -23.41 -11.96
C HIS A 252 14.26 -24.34 -11.14
N LEU A 253 14.20 -24.26 -9.81
CA LEU A 253 14.99 -25.08 -8.89
C LEU A 253 14.67 -26.57 -9.02
N LEU A 254 13.37 -26.92 -9.12
CA LEU A 254 12.95 -28.31 -9.29
C LEU A 254 13.49 -28.92 -10.59
N PHE A 255 13.44 -28.17 -11.70
CA PHE A 255 13.91 -28.68 -12.98
C PHE A 255 15.43 -28.82 -13.06
N GLU A 256 16.19 -28.23 -12.14
CA GLU A 256 17.63 -28.43 -11.99
C GLU A 256 17.97 -29.74 -11.28
N THR A 257 17.18 -30.15 -10.28
CA THR A 257 17.44 -31.39 -9.51
C THR A 257 16.98 -32.66 -10.18
N LEU A 258 15.95 -32.58 -11.03
CA LEU A 258 15.36 -33.77 -11.64
C LEU A 258 16.35 -34.50 -12.58
N PRO A 259 16.57 -35.82 -12.37
CA PRO A 259 17.69 -36.56 -12.96
C PRO A 259 17.55 -36.82 -14.47
N GLY A 260 16.34 -36.77 -15.03
CA GLY A 260 16.08 -37.19 -16.41
C GLY A 260 14.89 -36.54 -17.10
N LYS A 261 14.80 -36.71 -18.43
CA LYS A 261 13.69 -36.22 -19.26
C LYS A 261 12.30 -36.80 -18.86
N PRO A 262 12.18 -38.09 -18.45
CA PRO A 262 10.89 -38.65 -18.02
C PRO A 262 10.29 -37.94 -16.82
N GLU A 263 11.07 -37.73 -15.75
CA GLU A 263 10.63 -37.07 -14.52
C GLU A 263 10.28 -35.61 -14.77
N LYS A 264 11.08 -34.90 -15.58
CA LYS A 264 10.77 -33.52 -16.00
C LYS A 264 9.46 -33.45 -16.79
N THR A 265 9.15 -34.46 -17.61
CA THR A 265 7.90 -34.50 -18.37
C THR A 265 6.69 -34.78 -17.46
N ALA A 266 6.84 -35.72 -16.52
CA ALA A 266 5.81 -35.99 -15.51
C ALA A 266 5.54 -34.77 -14.63
N ALA A 267 6.59 -34.11 -14.13
CA ALA A 267 6.48 -32.89 -13.33
C ALA A 267 5.76 -31.76 -14.10
N ARG A 268 6.11 -31.52 -15.37
CA ARG A 268 5.39 -30.55 -16.22
C ARG A 268 3.91 -30.87 -16.36
N LYS A 269 3.56 -32.15 -16.51
CA LYS A 269 2.15 -32.57 -16.63
C LYS A 269 1.38 -32.28 -15.34
N VAL A 270 1.97 -32.59 -14.19
CA VAL A 270 1.34 -32.31 -12.89
C VAL A 270 1.26 -30.80 -12.63
N LEU A 271 2.33 -30.04 -12.86
CA LEU A 271 2.34 -28.58 -12.75
C LEU A 271 1.32 -27.91 -13.68
N LYS A 272 1.16 -28.42 -14.91
CA LYS A 272 0.11 -27.97 -15.82
C LYS A 272 -1.28 -28.26 -15.25
N SER A 273 -1.51 -29.47 -14.74
CA SER A 273 -2.80 -29.80 -14.10
C SER A 273 -3.07 -28.97 -12.84
N ILE A 274 -2.05 -28.62 -12.08
CA ILE A 274 -2.13 -27.72 -10.92
C ILE A 274 -2.48 -26.29 -11.36
N GLY A 275 -1.82 -25.80 -12.41
CA GLY A 275 -2.10 -24.49 -13.00
C GLY A 275 -3.51 -24.40 -13.61
N GLU A 276 -3.99 -25.48 -14.23
CA GLU A 276 -5.34 -25.62 -14.79
C GLU A 276 -6.41 -25.84 -13.71
N ALA A 277 -6.07 -26.53 -12.61
CA ALA A 277 -6.95 -26.76 -11.46
C ALA A 277 -7.42 -25.47 -10.77
N SER A 278 -6.93 -24.31 -11.24
CA SER A 278 -7.38 -22.98 -10.87
C SER A 278 -7.17 -22.61 -9.40
N SER A 279 -6.70 -23.52 -8.52
CA SER A 279 -6.54 -23.24 -7.08
C SER A 279 -5.78 -24.32 -6.29
N TRP A 280 -4.90 -23.87 -5.39
CA TRP A 280 -4.29 -24.70 -4.36
C TRP A 280 -5.26 -25.13 -3.26
N LEU A 281 -6.33 -24.37 -2.99
CA LEU A 281 -7.35 -24.73 -2.00
C LEU A 281 -8.18 -25.94 -2.41
N THR A 282 -8.34 -26.18 -3.72
CA THR A 282 -9.11 -27.31 -4.24
C THR A 282 -8.24 -28.51 -4.60
N LEU A 283 -6.91 -28.37 -4.56
CA LEU A 283 -5.98 -29.48 -4.67
C LEU A 283 -5.93 -30.21 -3.32
N ASN A 284 -6.83 -31.17 -3.11
CA ASN A 284 -6.67 -32.18 -2.07
C ASN A 284 -5.73 -33.24 -2.60
N SER A 285 -4.57 -33.43 -1.98
CA SER A 285 -3.62 -34.48 -2.35
C SER A 285 -4.28 -35.87 -2.36
N GLU A 286 -5.27 -36.12 -1.51
CA GLU A 286 -6.02 -37.39 -1.40
C GLU A 286 -6.92 -37.69 -2.61
N ASP A 287 -7.29 -36.68 -3.43
CA ASP A 287 -8.09 -36.87 -4.65
C ASP A 287 -7.22 -37.29 -5.85
N HIS A 288 -5.90 -37.33 -5.66
CA HIS A 288 -4.91 -37.69 -6.68
C HIS A 288 -4.27 -39.06 -6.40
N PRO A 289 -3.78 -39.77 -7.43
CA PRO A 289 -2.95 -40.95 -7.25
C PRO A 289 -1.78 -40.66 -6.29
N PRO A 290 -1.32 -41.64 -5.48
CA PRO A 290 -0.34 -41.43 -4.42
C PRO A 290 0.92 -40.65 -4.85
N GLU A 291 1.45 -40.94 -6.04
CA GLU A 291 2.62 -40.24 -6.58
C GLU A 291 2.36 -38.76 -6.86
N GLN A 292 1.18 -38.41 -7.37
CA GLN A 292 0.77 -37.03 -7.60
C GLN A 292 0.46 -36.31 -6.29
N ALA A 293 -0.15 -37.02 -5.33
CA ALA A 293 -0.38 -36.52 -3.98
C ALA A 293 0.93 -36.11 -3.30
N ASN A 294 1.95 -36.96 -3.41
CA ASN A 294 3.29 -36.71 -2.90
C ASN A 294 3.95 -35.53 -3.62
N PHE A 295 3.83 -35.46 -4.95
CA PHE A 295 4.33 -34.32 -5.73
C PHE A 295 3.74 -32.99 -5.25
N ILE A 296 2.40 -32.93 -5.09
CA ILE A 296 1.70 -31.72 -4.64
C ILE A 296 2.19 -31.31 -3.26
N LYS A 297 2.32 -32.26 -2.33
CA LYS A 297 2.82 -32.02 -0.96
C LYS A 297 4.24 -31.46 -0.97
N HIS A 298 5.17 -32.08 -1.69
CA HIS A 298 6.57 -31.65 -1.74
C HIS A 298 6.74 -30.32 -2.46
N PHE A 299 5.98 -30.08 -3.53
CA PHE A 299 6.02 -28.81 -4.24
C PHE A 299 5.44 -27.66 -3.42
N GLN A 300 4.41 -27.90 -2.59
CA GLN A 300 3.91 -26.90 -1.64
C GLN A 300 4.98 -26.53 -0.60
N SER A 301 5.71 -27.52 -0.06
CA SER A 301 6.83 -27.26 0.84
C SER A 301 7.90 -26.40 0.16
N LEU A 302 8.23 -26.70 -1.10
CA LEU A 302 9.19 -25.92 -1.88
C LEU A 302 8.73 -24.47 -2.10
N LEU A 303 7.43 -24.23 -2.35
CA LEU A 303 6.89 -22.87 -2.50
C LEU A 303 7.06 -22.03 -1.23
N ASP A 304 6.87 -22.63 -0.05
CA ASP A 304 7.06 -21.94 1.24
C ASP A 304 8.54 -21.62 1.52
N GLU A 305 9.45 -22.54 1.20
CA GLU A 305 10.90 -22.31 1.28
C GLU A 305 11.34 -21.21 0.31
N VAL A 306 10.84 -21.23 -0.93
CA VAL A 306 11.11 -20.20 -1.95
C VAL A 306 10.57 -18.84 -1.54
N GLU A 307 9.38 -18.73 -0.96
CA GLU A 307 8.85 -17.45 -0.46
C GLU A 307 9.82 -16.84 0.57
N THR A 308 10.26 -17.66 1.53
CA THR A 308 11.19 -17.22 2.58
C THR A 308 12.52 -16.78 1.98
N ALA A 309 13.08 -17.59 1.07
CA ALA A 309 14.33 -17.27 0.40
C ALA A 309 14.24 -16.01 -0.48
N LYS A 310 13.16 -15.87 -1.26
CA LYS A 310 12.92 -14.71 -2.10
C LYS A 310 12.86 -13.43 -1.29
N VAL A 311 12.06 -13.40 -0.20
CA VAL A 311 11.92 -12.22 0.66
C VAL A 311 13.26 -11.84 1.29
N ASN A 312 14.00 -12.81 1.84
CA ASN A 312 15.31 -12.57 2.45
C ASN A 312 16.35 -12.08 1.44
N ILE A 313 16.43 -12.73 0.27
CA ILE A 313 17.35 -12.34 -0.80
C ILE A 313 17.01 -10.93 -1.29
N CYS A 314 15.75 -10.66 -1.62
CA CYS A 314 15.31 -9.34 -2.09
C CYS A 314 15.56 -8.26 -1.03
N GLY A 315 15.27 -8.52 0.25
CA GLY A 315 15.58 -7.60 1.35
C GLY A 315 17.07 -7.36 1.56
N SER A 316 17.93 -8.27 1.09
CA SER A 316 19.39 -8.15 1.14
C SER A 316 19.99 -7.45 -0.08
N ILE A 317 19.23 -7.33 -1.19
CA ILE A 317 19.68 -6.67 -2.41
C ILE A 317 19.69 -5.17 -2.20
N ARG A 318 20.86 -4.58 -2.44
CA ARG A 318 21.08 -3.14 -2.35
C ARG A 318 21.12 -2.50 -3.72
N ASN A 319 21.73 -3.17 -4.72
CA ASN A 319 21.72 -2.71 -6.11
C ASN A 319 20.70 -3.47 -6.94
N TRP A 320 19.76 -2.73 -7.52
CA TRP A 320 18.74 -3.24 -8.43
C TRP A 320 19.04 -2.93 -9.90
N GLU A 321 20.23 -2.42 -10.20
CA GLU A 321 20.69 -2.19 -11.57
C GLU A 321 20.68 -3.47 -12.41
N LEU A 322 20.36 -3.28 -13.69
CA LEU A 322 20.28 -4.37 -14.65
C LEU A 322 21.66 -4.78 -15.18
N THR A 323 22.64 -3.88 -15.14
CA THR A 323 23.97 -4.02 -15.77
C THR A 323 25.05 -4.54 -14.84
N GLU A 324 24.93 -4.35 -13.52
CA GLU A 324 25.94 -4.83 -12.58
C GLU A 324 25.81 -6.33 -12.26
N ASP A 325 26.96 -6.97 -12.04
CA ASP A 325 27.04 -8.30 -11.45
C ASP A 325 26.62 -8.22 -9.98
N ILE A 326 25.45 -8.79 -9.67
CA ILE A 326 24.97 -8.87 -8.28
C ILE A 326 26.00 -9.70 -7.49
N PRO A 327 26.50 -9.21 -6.34
CA PRO A 327 27.53 -9.92 -5.59
C PRO A 327 27.14 -11.39 -5.32
N LEU A 328 28.07 -12.31 -5.60
CA LEU A 328 27.91 -13.77 -5.43
C LEU A 328 27.52 -14.21 -3.99
N GLN A 329 27.54 -13.28 -3.04
CA GLN A 329 27.25 -13.53 -1.63
C GLN A 329 25.75 -13.44 -1.28
N VAL A 330 24.90 -12.84 -2.12
CA VAL A 330 23.46 -12.76 -1.85
C VAL A 330 22.78 -14.06 -2.31
N ARG A 331 22.75 -15.05 -1.42
CA ARG A 331 22.20 -16.39 -1.67
C ARG A 331 21.61 -17.01 -0.42
N GLN A 332 20.66 -17.91 -0.59
CA GLN A 332 20.08 -18.71 0.48
C GLN A 332 19.97 -20.17 0.05
N ILE A 333 20.19 -21.10 0.99
CA ILE A 333 19.97 -22.52 0.76
C ILE A 333 18.47 -22.78 0.82
N VAL A 334 17.95 -23.44 -0.22
CA VAL A 334 16.55 -23.85 -0.37
C VAL A 334 16.52 -25.37 -0.45
N GLU A 335 15.70 -26.01 0.37
CA GLU A 335 15.52 -27.47 0.31
C GLU A 335 14.58 -27.84 -0.84
N VAL A 336 15.10 -28.61 -1.81
CA VAL A 336 14.40 -28.97 -3.04
C VAL A 336 14.22 -30.48 -3.12
N PRO A 337 13.03 -31.00 -3.44
CA PRO A 337 12.82 -32.43 -3.54
C PRO A 337 13.60 -33.02 -4.71
N ARG A 338 14.42 -34.03 -4.44
CA ARG A 338 15.16 -34.80 -5.45
C ARG A 338 14.26 -35.82 -6.17
N SER A 339 13.31 -36.38 -5.42
CA SER A 339 12.32 -37.36 -5.87
C SER A 339 10.92 -36.88 -5.51
N PRO A 340 10.36 -35.87 -6.18
CA PRO A 340 9.12 -35.22 -5.73
C PRO A 340 7.91 -36.16 -5.70
N PHE A 341 7.94 -37.27 -6.46
CA PHE A 341 6.87 -38.27 -6.50
C PHE A 341 6.98 -39.38 -5.43
N SER A 342 8.14 -39.51 -4.75
CA SER A 342 8.33 -40.54 -3.72
C SER A 342 7.60 -40.17 -2.43
N ASP A 343 7.37 -41.15 -1.56
CA ASP A 343 6.83 -40.90 -0.20
C ASP A 343 7.95 -40.46 0.78
N SER A 344 9.21 -40.83 0.50
CA SER A 344 10.37 -40.55 1.36
C SER A 344 10.66 -39.07 1.55
N GLY A 345 10.26 -38.22 0.59
CA GLY A 345 10.54 -36.79 0.62
C GLY A 345 12.03 -36.48 0.67
N ASP A 346 12.86 -37.14 -0.13
CA ASP A 346 14.29 -36.84 -0.16
C ASP A 346 14.53 -35.42 -0.69
N PHE A 347 15.04 -34.52 0.16
CA PHE A 347 15.39 -33.14 -0.19
C PHE A 347 16.90 -32.96 -0.39
N VAL A 348 17.25 -31.99 -1.21
CA VAL A 348 18.63 -31.52 -1.42
C VAL A 348 18.66 -30.00 -1.29
N GLY A 349 19.60 -29.50 -0.49
CA GLY A 349 19.86 -28.07 -0.39
C GLY A 349 20.49 -27.51 -1.66
N ILE A 350 19.80 -26.58 -2.33
CA ILE A 350 20.31 -25.82 -3.47
C ILE A 350 20.53 -24.36 -3.04
N SER A 351 21.66 -23.79 -3.44
CA SER A 351 21.92 -22.36 -3.26
C SER A 351 21.17 -21.54 -4.29
N LEU A 352 20.08 -20.87 -3.91
CA LEU A 352 19.40 -19.87 -4.72
C LEU A 352 20.07 -18.50 -4.57
N SER A 353 20.50 -17.90 -5.67
CA SER A 353 21.16 -16.58 -5.72
C SER A 353 20.23 -15.48 -6.23
N ALA A 354 20.57 -14.23 -5.88
CA ALA A 354 19.89 -13.05 -6.42
C ALA A 354 19.94 -12.96 -7.97
N SER A 355 21.02 -13.44 -8.60
CA SER A 355 21.16 -13.46 -10.07
C SER A 355 20.19 -14.43 -10.75
N GLU A 356 19.96 -15.58 -10.13
CA GLU A 356 18.95 -16.55 -10.60
C GLU A 356 17.55 -15.98 -10.46
N ILE A 357 17.22 -15.34 -9.32
CA ILE A 357 15.93 -14.66 -9.13
C ILE A 357 15.75 -13.56 -10.19
N LYS A 358 16.76 -12.71 -10.42
CA LYS A 358 16.73 -11.67 -11.47
C LYS A 358 16.42 -12.27 -12.84
N THR A 359 17.09 -13.37 -13.18
CA THR A 359 16.92 -14.04 -14.48
C THR A 359 15.51 -14.59 -14.65
N VAL A 360 15.00 -15.31 -13.65
CA VAL A 360 13.63 -15.84 -13.64
C VAL A 360 12.63 -14.70 -13.70
N PHE A 361 12.81 -13.65 -12.90
CA PHE A 361 11.92 -12.50 -12.85
C PHE A 361 11.87 -11.76 -14.20
N GLN A 362 13.01 -11.45 -14.79
CA GLN A 362 13.07 -10.73 -16.06
C GLN A 362 12.46 -11.54 -17.22
N ARG A 363 12.76 -12.84 -17.30
CA ARG A 363 12.30 -13.71 -18.40
C ARG A 363 10.86 -14.14 -18.22
N ASP A 364 10.55 -14.74 -17.07
CA ASP A 364 9.32 -15.51 -16.87
C ASP A 364 8.19 -14.71 -16.21
N VAL A 365 8.48 -13.51 -15.70
CA VAL A 365 7.49 -12.63 -15.05
C VAL A 365 7.33 -11.32 -15.85
N TRP A 366 8.41 -10.54 -15.99
CA TRP A 366 8.36 -9.24 -16.64
C TRP A 366 8.10 -9.34 -18.14
N SER A 367 9.00 -9.98 -18.88
CA SER A 367 8.95 -10.02 -20.35
C SER A 367 7.77 -10.84 -20.87
N SER A 368 7.36 -11.86 -20.13
CA SER A 368 6.32 -12.80 -20.53
C SER A 368 4.91 -12.31 -20.21
N ARG A 369 4.72 -11.48 -19.17
CA ARG A 369 3.38 -11.11 -18.65
C ARG A 369 3.26 -9.62 -18.32
N LEU A 370 4.09 -9.08 -17.42
CA LEU A 370 3.87 -7.74 -16.87
C LEU A 370 4.04 -6.64 -17.94
N LYS A 371 5.10 -6.71 -18.75
CA LYS A 371 5.43 -5.68 -19.76
C LYS A 371 4.28 -5.43 -20.72
N GLU A 372 3.67 -6.50 -21.23
CA GLU A 372 2.55 -6.40 -22.17
C GLU A 372 1.31 -5.80 -21.50
N ALA A 373 1.02 -6.19 -20.24
CA ALA A 373 -0.11 -5.64 -19.50
C ALA A 373 0.02 -4.13 -19.29
N VAL A 374 1.21 -3.65 -18.91
CA VAL A 374 1.48 -2.21 -18.76
C VAL A 374 1.38 -1.50 -20.10
N PHE A 375 2.00 -2.04 -21.15
CA PHE A 375 1.96 -1.44 -22.48
C PHE A 375 0.51 -1.33 -23.01
N LYS A 376 -0.29 -2.40 -22.92
CA LYS A 376 -1.70 -2.40 -23.32
C LYS A 376 -2.50 -1.34 -22.56
N ALA A 377 -2.28 -1.15 -21.26
CA ALA A 377 -2.98 -0.12 -20.48
C ALA A 377 -2.60 1.31 -20.93
N ILE A 378 -1.31 1.56 -21.20
CA ILE A 378 -0.84 2.84 -21.74
C ILE A 378 -1.45 3.10 -23.12
N GLU A 379 -1.41 2.12 -24.04
CA GLU A 379 -2.01 2.25 -25.37
C GLU A 379 -3.51 2.54 -25.32
N ARG A 380 -4.26 1.84 -24.44
CA ARG A 380 -5.68 2.09 -24.22
C ARG A 380 -5.93 3.55 -23.79
N ALA A 381 -5.11 4.07 -22.89
CA ALA A 381 -5.23 5.45 -22.40
C ALA A 381 -4.83 6.51 -23.43
N LYS A 382 -3.99 6.19 -24.44
CA LYS A 382 -3.50 7.18 -25.43
C LYS A 382 -4.61 7.97 -26.13
N GLN A 383 -5.72 7.31 -26.43
CA GLN A 383 -6.87 7.95 -27.09
C GLN A 383 -7.58 8.95 -26.16
N GLU A 384 -7.57 8.69 -24.85
CA GLU A 384 -8.21 9.51 -23.81
C GLU A 384 -7.35 10.71 -23.40
N VAL A 385 -6.02 10.52 -23.32
CA VAL A 385 -5.09 11.57 -22.88
C VAL A 385 -4.83 12.65 -23.93
N GLN A 386 -5.35 12.49 -25.16
CA GLN A 386 -5.26 13.47 -26.25
C GLN A 386 -3.84 14.00 -26.49
N GLY A 387 -2.84 13.12 -26.43
CA GLY A 387 -1.43 13.46 -26.65
C GLY A 387 -0.69 14.05 -25.44
N LYS A 388 -1.33 14.18 -24.28
CA LYS A 388 -0.63 14.53 -23.03
C LYS A 388 0.25 13.35 -22.56
N PRO A 389 1.50 13.60 -22.13
CA PRO A 389 2.38 12.54 -21.64
C PRO A 389 1.95 12.08 -20.24
N ILE A 390 2.31 10.83 -19.90
CA ILE A 390 2.30 10.37 -18.50
C ILE A 390 3.33 11.20 -17.74
N SER A 391 2.92 11.81 -16.63
CA SER A 391 3.80 12.67 -15.84
C SER A 391 4.46 11.91 -14.69
N VAL A 392 3.81 10.86 -14.18
CA VAL A 392 4.26 10.13 -13.00
C VAL A 392 3.87 8.65 -13.09
N VAL A 393 4.74 7.77 -12.59
CA VAL A 393 4.45 6.35 -12.36
C VAL A 393 4.44 6.11 -10.85
N LEU A 394 3.36 5.53 -10.33
CA LEU A 394 3.22 5.20 -8.91
C LEU A 394 3.38 3.69 -8.74
N LEU A 395 4.38 3.26 -7.99
CA LEU A 395 4.57 1.85 -7.65
C LEU A 395 4.01 1.56 -6.25
N SER A 396 3.21 0.50 -6.13
CA SER A 396 2.61 0.03 -4.88
C SER A 396 2.52 -1.50 -4.80
N GLY A 397 2.10 -2.04 -3.67
CA GLY A 397 1.96 -3.48 -3.44
C GLY A 397 3.26 -4.18 -3.01
N GLY A 398 3.12 -5.27 -2.24
CA GLY A 398 4.26 -5.94 -1.59
C GLY A 398 5.30 -6.54 -2.55
N SER A 399 4.93 -6.90 -3.79
CA SER A 399 5.88 -7.42 -4.78
C SER A 399 6.72 -6.32 -5.44
N THR A 400 6.37 -5.05 -5.26
CA THR A 400 7.19 -3.90 -5.68
C THR A 400 8.52 -3.82 -4.92
N ASN A 401 8.64 -4.50 -3.77
CA ASN A 401 9.92 -4.69 -3.08
C ASN A 401 10.97 -5.43 -3.95
N ILE A 402 10.58 -6.06 -5.05
CA ILE A 402 11.50 -6.52 -6.09
C ILE A 402 11.88 -5.32 -6.96
N GLY A 403 12.94 -4.62 -6.55
CA GLY A 403 13.36 -3.33 -7.13
C GLY A 403 13.75 -3.36 -8.61
N TRP A 404 13.95 -4.54 -9.21
CA TRP A 404 14.11 -4.66 -10.68
C TRP A 404 12.88 -4.19 -11.44
N THR A 405 11.71 -4.15 -10.82
CA THR A 405 10.49 -3.65 -11.47
C THR A 405 10.68 -2.22 -11.96
N LYS A 406 11.25 -1.33 -11.13
CA LYS A 406 11.57 0.06 -11.49
C LYS A 406 12.54 0.11 -12.69
N THR A 407 13.67 -0.59 -12.59
CA THR A 407 14.72 -0.53 -13.63
C THR A 407 14.28 -1.15 -14.95
N LEU A 408 13.40 -2.15 -14.91
CA LEU A 408 12.79 -2.73 -16.10
C LEU A 408 11.75 -1.81 -16.75
N ILE A 409 10.97 -1.06 -15.96
CA ILE A 409 10.08 0.00 -16.48
C ILE A 409 10.91 1.06 -17.21
N GLU A 410 11.99 1.54 -16.59
CA GLU A 410 12.89 2.55 -17.18
C GLU A 410 13.50 2.04 -18.48
N ARG A 411 14.03 0.82 -18.51
CA ARG A 411 14.65 0.26 -19.72
C ARG A 411 13.63 0.04 -20.85
N ASP A 412 12.49 -0.59 -20.53
CA ASP A 412 11.61 -1.15 -21.55
C ASP A 412 10.45 -0.23 -21.95
N LEU A 413 10.08 0.73 -21.11
CA LEU A 413 8.92 1.61 -21.31
C LEU A 413 9.30 3.09 -21.47
N VAL A 414 10.59 3.44 -21.53
CA VAL A 414 11.07 4.82 -21.74
C VAL A 414 10.37 5.53 -22.91
N ASN A 415 10.17 4.85 -24.03
CA ASN A 415 9.52 5.44 -25.21
C ASN A 415 8.04 5.77 -24.98
N ALA A 416 7.37 4.99 -24.11
CA ALA A 416 5.96 5.18 -23.79
C ALA A 416 5.75 6.18 -22.64
N LEU A 417 6.72 6.28 -21.72
CA LEU A 417 6.66 7.13 -20.53
C LEU A 417 7.34 8.49 -20.72
N GLY A 418 8.25 8.62 -21.68
CA GLY A 418 9.04 9.83 -21.88
C GLY A 418 9.87 10.17 -20.64
N GLY A 419 9.63 11.35 -20.08
CA GLY A 419 10.30 11.85 -18.87
C GLY A 419 9.49 11.68 -17.57
N ALA A 420 8.54 10.74 -17.52
CA ALA A 420 7.73 10.51 -16.32
C ALA A 420 8.60 10.18 -15.10
N SER A 421 8.34 10.82 -13.96
CA SER A 421 9.01 10.46 -12.70
C SER A 421 8.43 9.17 -12.14
N ILE A 422 9.27 8.19 -11.84
CA ILE A 422 8.85 6.97 -11.15
C ILE A 422 8.94 7.23 -9.65
N LEU A 423 7.78 7.23 -9.00
CA LEU A 423 7.65 7.42 -7.57
C LEU A 423 7.36 6.09 -6.89
N GLU A 424 8.31 5.73 -6.06
CA GLU A 424 8.15 4.76 -4.99
C GLU A 424 7.46 5.49 -3.84
N ILE A 425 6.20 5.14 -3.55
CA ILE A 425 5.50 5.69 -2.39
C ILE A 425 6.28 5.24 -1.15
N SER A 426 6.97 6.18 -0.49
CA SER A 426 8.02 5.94 0.51
C SER A 426 7.52 5.35 1.83
N GLU A 427 6.20 5.27 2.02
CA GLU A 427 5.62 4.52 3.13
C GLU A 427 5.47 3.05 2.75
N ASN A 428 5.58 2.14 3.73
CA ASN A 428 5.36 0.70 3.57
C ASN A 428 4.29 0.38 2.51
N TYR A 429 4.72 -0.17 1.37
CA TYR A 429 3.87 -0.45 0.20
C TYR A 429 2.62 -1.29 0.55
N GLN A 430 2.68 -2.05 1.64
CA GLN A 430 1.60 -2.89 2.12
C GLN A 430 0.46 -2.13 2.83
N GLU A 431 0.65 -0.86 3.18
CA GLU A 431 -0.36 -0.03 3.88
C GLU A 431 -1.04 0.99 2.95
N VAL A 432 -0.44 1.26 1.78
CA VAL A 432 -0.82 2.34 0.88
C VAL A 432 -2.29 2.23 0.45
N VAL A 433 -2.74 1.02 0.12
CA VAL A 433 -4.13 0.76 -0.26
C VAL A 433 -5.07 1.08 0.90
N ALA A 434 -4.84 0.53 2.09
CA ALA A 434 -5.68 0.80 3.26
C ALA A 434 -5.73 2.30 3.59
N LYS A 435 -4.59 3.00 3.56
CA LYS A 435 -4.54 4.46 3.76
C LYS A 435 -5.33 5.22 2.69
N GLY A 436 -5.23 4.79 1.44
CA GLY A 436 -6.00 5.32 0.32
C GLY A 436 -7.51 5.19 0.47
N LEU A 437 -8.00 4.06 0.96
CA LEU A 437 -9.41 3.84 1.27
C LEU A 437 -9.91 4.82 2.34
N ALA A 438 -9.12 5.01 3.39
CA ALA A 438 -9.44 5.98 4.44
C ALA A 438 -9.46 7.43 3.93
N VAL A 439 -8.53 7.80 3.05
CA VAL A 439 -8.54 9.10 2.38
C VAL A 439 -9.80 9.27 1.54
N GLU A 440 -10.22 8.25 0.78
CA GLU A 440 -11.48 8.27 0.02
C GLU A 440 -12.69 8.45 0.94
N CYS A 441 -12.78 7.70 2.04
CA CYS A 441 -13.86 7.85 3.02
C CYS A 441 -13.90 9.27 3.61
N ALA A 442 -12.75 9.82 3.98
CA ALA A 442 -12.66 11.18 4.48
C ALA A 442 -13.05 12.23 3.43
N ARG A 443 -12.73 11.96 2.17
CA ARG A 443 -13.10 12.80 1.04
C ARG A 443 -14.61 12.81 0.84
N GLN A 444 -15.24 11.64 0.81
CA GLN A 444 -16.69 11.48 0.73
C GLN A 444 -17.40 12.25 1.85
N PHE A 445 -16.86 12.24 3.07
CA PHE A 445 -17.40 13.05 4.15
C PHE A 445 -17.35 14.55 3.84
N TYR A 446 -16.18 15.07 3.44
CA TYR A 446 -16.01 16.50 3.17
C TYR A 446 -16.88 17.01 2.00
N THR A 447 -17.17 16.15 1.02
CA THR A 447 -17.94 16.49 -0.17
C THR A 447 -19.41 16.05 -0.10
N GLU A 448 -19.95 15.83 1.10
CA GLU A 448 -21.35 15.45 1.33
C GLU A 448 -21.77 14.20 0.53
N GLY A 449 -20.89 13.21 0.44
CA GLY A 449 -21.10 11.93 -0.23
C GLY A 449 -20.48 11.83 -1.64
N ASP A 450 -19.82 12.87 -2.17
CA ASP A 450 -19.19 12.86 -3.50
C ASP A 450 -17.68 12.59 -3.47
N GLY A 451 -17.31 11.31 -3.36
CA GLY A 451 -15.93 10.88 -3.58
C GLY A 451 -15.49 11.02 -5.03
N ASP A 452 -14.18 11.12 -5.29
CA ASP A 452 -13.67 11.35 -6.65
C ASP A 452 -14.01 10.20 -7.61
N PHE A 453 -14.19 8.98 -7.06
CA PHE A 453 -14.41 7.76 -7.82
C PHE A 453 -15.78 7.12 -7.57
N GLY A 454 -16.79 7.82 -7.05
CA GLY A 454 -18.11 7.21 -6.80
C GLY A 454 -18.94 6.98 -8.08
N ALA A 455 -19.34 5.73 -8.36
CA ALA A 455 -20.18 5.33 -9.51
C ALA A 455 -19.63 5.80 -10.87
N VAL A 456 -18.37 5.48 -11.16
CA VAL A 456 -17.61 5.94 -12.35
C VAL A 456 -17.14 4.75 -13.16
N THR A 457 -17.32 4.82 -14.49
CA THR A 457 -16.68 3.86 -15.40
C THR A 457 -15.19 4.11 -15.50
N TYR A 458 -14.37 3.06 -15.48
CA TYR A 458 -12.91 3.20 -15.63
C TYR A 458 -12.37 2.65 -16.96
N ASN A 459 -13.24 2.06 -17.77
CA ASN A 459 -13.04 1.76 -19.18
C ASN A 459 -14.25 2.28 -19.98
N ARG A 460 -14.12 2.39 -21.31
CA ARG A 460 -15.26 2.73 -22.17
C ARG A 460 -16.26 1.56 -22.18
N LEU A 461 -17.50 1.87 -22.53
CA LEU A 461 -18.48 0.87 -22.93
C LEU A 461 -18.75 1.02 -24.42
N ASN A 462 -18.19 0.12 -25.21
CA ASN A 462 -18.41 0.01 -26.65
C ASN A 462 -19.50 -1.02 -26.92
N LEU A 463 -20.21 -0.88 -28.03
CA LEU A 463 -21.18 -1.84 -28.54
C LEU A 463 -20.99 -2.04 -30.04
N VAL A 464 -20.77 -3.29 -30.42
CA VAL A 464 -20.77 -3.76 -31.80
C VAL A 464 -22.02 -4.61 -32.01
N LEU A 465 -22.68 -4.41 -33.14
CA LEU A 465 -23.92 -5.11 -33.49
C LEU A 465 -23.77 -5.87 -34.81
N SER A 466 -24.39 -7.03 -34.90
CA SER A 466 -24.58 -7.77 -36.15
C SER A 466 -26.03 -8.19 -36.28
N ASN A 467 -26.58 -8.08 -37.49
CA ASN A 467 -27.93 -8.52 -37.83
C ASN A 467 -27.88 -9.82 -38.62
N ASP A 468 -28.66 -10.82 -38.21
CA ASP A 468 -28.81 -12.09 -38.92
C ASP A 468 -27.48 -12.81 -39.22
N SER A 469 -26.52 -12.73 -38.29
CA SER A 469 -25.15 -13.28 -38.41
C SER A 469 -24.31 -12.68 -39.56
N ALA A 470 -24.61 -11.44 -39.94
CA ALA A 470 -23.75 -10.66 -40.83
C ALA A 470 -22.42 -10.29 -40.16
N THR A 471 -21.51 -9.65 -40.90
CA THR A 471 -20.29 -9.11 -40.31
C THR A 471 -20.64 -8.07 -39.24
N ALA A 472 -20.05 -8.22 -38.05
CA ALA A 472 -20.21 -7.29 -36.93
C ALA A 472 -19.74 -5.88 -37.31
N LYS A 473 -20.54 -4.87 -36.96
CA LYS A 473 -20.32 -3.48 -37.35
C LYS A 473 -20.46 -2.52 -36.18
N VAL A 474 -19.72 -1.44 -36.30
CA VAL A 474 -19.75 -0.29 -35.40
C VAL A 474 -20.78 0.71 -35.93
N TYR A 475 -21.64 1.23 -35.05
CA TYR A 475 -22.72 2.14 -35.44
C TYR A 475 -22.73 3.43 -34.61
N PRO A 476 -23.24 4.56 -35.17
CA PRO A 476 -23.45 5.78 -34.41
C PRO A 476 -24.63 5.64 -33.43
N PHE A 477 -24.38 5.87 -32.14
CA PHE A 477 -25.39 5.85 -31.09
C PHE A 477 -25.83 7.27 -30.71
N LYS A 478 -27.14 7.47 -30.52
CA LYS A 478 -27.71 8.77 -30.10
C LYS A 478 -28.40 8.62 -28.75
N PRO A 479 -27.91 9.26 -27.67
CA PRO A 479 -28.51 9.13 -26.35
C PRO A 479 -29.95 9.67 -26.35
N ARG A 480 -30.83 8.94 -25.69
CA ARG A 480 -32.24 9.33 -25.46
C ARG A 480 -32.51 9.69 -24.01
N THR A 481 -31.85 9.01 -23.07
CA THR A 481 -31.96 9.36 -21.65
C THR A 481 -31.35 10.75 -21.43
N LYS A 482 -32.10 11.63 -20.78
CA LYS A 482 -31.69 13.03 -20.57
C LYS A 482 -30.46 13.08 -19.67
N GLY A 483 -29.45 13.85 -20.09
CA GLY A 483 -28.22 14.07 -19.32
C GLY A 483 -27.13 13.02 -19.55
N LEU A 484 -27.39 11.95 -20.29
CA LEU A 484 -26.34 10.99 -20.65
C LEU A 484 -25.21 11.69 -21.43
N PRO A 485 -23.93 11.33 -21.19
CA PRO A 485 -22.83 11.83 -21.98
C PRO A 485 -23.04 11.50 -23.46
N LYS A 486 -22.67 12.44 -24.33
CA LYS A 486 -22.70 12.18 -25.78
C LYS A 486 -21.58 11.20 -26.12
N PRO A 487 -21.85 10.14 -26.90
CA PRO A 487 -20.82 9.29 -27.47
C PRO A 487 -19.70 10.08 -28.14
N GLU A 488 -18.45 9.73 -27.83
CA GLU A 488 -17.24 10.37 -28.37
C GLU A 488 -16.80 9.77 -29.72
N GLY A 489 -17.61 8.88 -30.29
CA GLY A 489 -17.36 8.21 -31.56
C GLY A 489 -18.40 7.14 -31.85
N ASP A 490 -18.36 6.59 -33.06
CA ASP A 490 -19.20 5.46 -33.43
C ASP A 490 -18.83 4.24 -32.57
N GLY A 491 -19.83 3.45 -32.19
CA GLY A 491 -19.65 2.29 -31.32
C GLY A 491 -19.61 2.58 -29.83
N ILE A 492 -19.37 3.82 -29.42
CA ILE A 492 -19.19 4.18 -28.01
C ILE A 492 -20.56 4.48 -27.40
N LEU A 493 -20.93 3.80 -26.31
CA LEU A 493 -22.12 4.11 -25.52
C LEU A 493 -21.81 5.05 -24.36
N LEU A 494 -20.75 4.71 -23.60
CA LEU A 494 -20.25 5.49 -22.48
C LEU A 494 -18.74 5.68 -22.63
N PRO A 495 -18.22 6.91 -22.47
CA PRO A 495 -16.76 7.12 -22.39
C PRO A 495 -16.20 6.55 -21.08
N SER A 496 -14.87 6.48 -20.97
CA SER A 496 -14.22 6.30 -19.66
C SER A 496 -14.47 7.51 -18.76
N ALA A 497 -14.43 7.30 -17.46
CA ALA A 497 -14.74 8.30 -16.44
C ALA A 497 -16.19 8.84 -16.51
N ALA A 498 -17.14 8.09 -17.07
CA ALA A 498 -18.55 8.48 -17.09
C ALA A 498 -19.19 8.30 -15.71
N SER A 499 -19.84 9.35 -15.19
CA SER A 499 -20.61 9.27 -13.95
C SER A 499 -21.97 8.62 -14.20
N LEU A 500 -22.25 7.53 -13.48
CA LEU A 500 -23.51 6.81 -13.50
C LEU A 500 -24.38 7.07 -12.26
N ARG A 501 -23.90 7.89 -11.32
CA ARG A 501 -24.58 8.18 -10.05
C ARG A 501 -26.03 8.66 -10.23
N ALA A 502 -26.27 9.57 -11.19
CA ALA A 502 -27.60 10.10 -11.48
C ALA A 502 -28.51 9.12 -12.22
N TYR A 503 -28.01 7.95 -12.61
CA TYR A 503 -28.69 6.95 -13.42
C TYR A 503 -28.71 5.56 -12.78
N GLN A 504 -28.40 5.48 -11.49
CA GLN A 504 -28.42 4.22 -10.77
C GLN A 504 -29.84 3.65 -10.74
N ASP A 505 -29.97 2.36 -11.09
CA ASP A 505 -31.23 1.64 -11.25
C ASP A 505 -32.19 2.23 -12.33
N GLU A 506 -31.74 3.25 -13.07
CA GLU A 506 -32.44 3.84 -14.20
C GLU A 506 -32.08 3.13 -15.51
N VAL A 507 -32.96 3.26 -16.51
CA VAL A 507 -32.72 2.69 -17.83
C VAL A 507 -32.01 3.71 -18.71
N LEU A 508 -30.75 3.42 -19.06
CA LEU A 508 -29.99 4.15 -20.06
C LEU A 508 -30.45 3.74 -21.45
N SER A 509 -30.68 4.68 -22.36
CA SER A 509 -31.21 4.37 -23.71
C SER A 509 -30.48 5.15 -24.80
N TRP A 510 -30.12 4.45 -25.88
CA TRP A 510 -29.53 5.01 -27.09
C TRP A 510 -30.28 4.53 -28.33
N LYS A 511 -30.52 5.44 -29.28
CA LYS A 511 -31.05 5.13 -30.61
C LYS A 511 -29.89 4.76 -31.54
N VAL A 512 -30.07 3.69 -32.31
CA VAL A 512 -29.17 3.31 -33.41
C VAL A 512 -29.98 2.96 -34.66
N ASN A 513 -29.40 3.22 -35.83
CA ASN A 513 -29.94 2.82 -37.12
C ASN A 513 -29.01 1.80 -37.75
N LEU A 514 -29.50 0.58 -37.94
CA LEU A 514 -28.77 -0.52 -38.58
C LEU A 514 -28.83 -0.41 -40.11
N ASP A 515 -27.85 -1.01 -40.80
CA ASP A 515 -27.83 -1.04 -42.27
C ASP A 515 -29.03 -1.80 -42.84
N SER A 516 -29.50 -2.83 -42.14
CA SER A 516 -30.70 -3.58 -42.47
C SER A 516 -31.44 -4.06 -41.22
N SER A 517 -32.75 -4.26 -41.34
CA SER A 517 -33.59 -4.74 -40.23
C SER A 517 -33.21 -6.17 -39.83
N PRO A 518 -33.02 -6.46 -38.52
CA PRO A 518 -32.75 -7.80 -38.06
C PRO A 518 -34.03 -8.66 -38.18
N ARG A 519 -33.94 -9.82 -38.84
CA ARG A 519 -35.11 -10.65 -39.17
C ARG A 519 -35.26 -11.86 -38.26
N HIS A 520 -34.16 -12.44 -37.82
CA HIS A 520 -34.08 -13.70 -37.09
C HIS A 520 -33.29 -13.57 -35.79
N CYS A 521 -32.17 -12.83 -35.83
CA CYS A 521 -31.38 -12.57 -34.64
C CYS A 521 -30.70 -11.21 -34.69
N LEU A 522 -30.38 -10.72 -33.50
CA LEU A 522 -29.46 -9.61 -33.29
C LEU A 522 -28.32 -10.12 -32.43
N GLU A 523 -27.10 -9.99 -32.94
CA GLU A 523 -25.88 -10.22 -32.19
C GLU A 523 -25.37 -8.91 -31.61
N TYR A 524 -24.88 -8.96 -30.38
CA TYR A 524 -24.47 -7.81 -29.61
C TYR A 524 -23.21 -8.14 -28.78
N PHE A 525 -22.22 -7.28 -28.91
CA PHE A 525 -20.93 -7.43 -28.24
C PHE A 525 -20.62 -6.12 -27.52
N TYR A 526 -20.69 -6.16 -26.19
CA TYR A 526 -20.27 -5.07 -25.32
C TYR A 526 -18.77 -5.20 -25.06
N LEU A 527 -17.98 -4.19 -25.41
CA LEU A 527 -16.52 -4.24 -25.29
C LEU A 527 -15.95 -3.06 -24.49
N LYS A 528 -14.76 -3.25 -23.91
CA LYS A 528 -14.06 -2.22 -23.11
C LYS A 528 -13.36 -1.16 -23.96
N SER A 529 -12.60 -1.61 -24.96
CA SER A 529 -11.66 -0.73 -25.67
C SER A 529 -11.46 -1.05 -27.15
N SER A 530 -11.78 -2.28 -27.58
CA SER A 530 -11.74 -2.68 -28.99
C SER A 530 -13.14 -2.68 -29.62
N PHE A 531 -13.17 -2.88 -30.94
CA PHE A 531 -14.37 -3.12 -31.74
C PHE A 531 -14.33 -4.49 -32.43
N ASP A 532 -13.39 -5.35 -32.05
CA ASP A 532 -13.27 -6.72 -32.57
C ASP A 532 -14.02 -7.69 -31.66
N PRO A 533 -15.14 -8.31 -32.11
CA PRO A 533 -15.88 -9.29 -31.32
C PRO A 533 -15.08 -10.53 -30.92
N ASN A 534 -13.98 -10.83 -31.61
CA ASN A 534 -13.11 -11.97 -31.31
C ASN A 534 -12.07 -11.68 -30.22
N ASP A 535 -11.98 -10.41 -29.79
CA ASP A 535 -11.12 -9.98 -28.71
C ASP A 535 -11.77 -10.30 -27.36
N LEU A 536 -11.65 -11.57 -26.96
CA LEU A 536 -12.25 -12.10 -25.74
C LEU A 536 -11.73 -11.39 -24.47
N GLU A 537 -10.53 -10.82 -24.48
CA GLU A 537 -9.99 -10.04 -23.35
C GLU A 537 -10.81 -8.77 -23.10
N ASN A 538 -11.36 -8.16 -24.15
CA ASN A 538 -12.11 -6.91 -24.07
C ASN A 538 -13.63 -7.11 -24.04
N LEU A 539 -14.13 -8.34 -24.16
CA LEU A 539 -15.56 -8.64 -24.22
C LEU A 539 -16.19 -8.72 -22.82
N HIS A 540 -17.22 -7.90 -22.56
CA HIS A 540 -17.97 -7.91 -21.31
C HIS A 540 -19.02 -9.04 -21.23
N ASN A 541 -19.73 -9.32 -22.32
CA ASN A 541 -20.91 -10.21 -22.34
C ASN A 541 -20.66 -11.53 -23.07
N ALA A 542 -19.59 -12.26 -22.74
CA ALA A 542 -19.21 -13.44 -23.52
C ALA A 542 -20.13 -14.67 -23.35
N THR A 543 -20.98 -14.70 -22.31
CA THR A 543 -21.89 -15.84 -22.05
C THR A 543 -23.00 -15.96 -23.10
N ALA A 544 -23.55 -14.83 -23.53
CA ALA A 544 -24.49 -14.77 -24.64
C ALA A 544 -24.37 -13.44 -25.38
N THR A 545 -24.16 -13.57 -26.67
CA THR A 545 -23.95 -12.46 -27.60
C THR A 545 -25.06 -12.38 -28.65
N ARG A 546 -26.15 -13.15 -28.47
CA ARG A 546 -27.21 -13.26 -29.48
C ARG A 546 -28.58 -13.34 -28.84
N VAL A 547 -29.50 -12.51 -29.34
CA VAL A 547 -30.93 -12.63 -29.06
C VAL A 547 -31.69 -13.09 -30.30
N PHE A 548 -32.66 -13.99 -30.12
CA PHE A 548 -33.53 -14.48 -31.19
C PHE A 548 -34.82 -13.68 -31.27
N LEU A 549 -35.23 -13.35 -32.50
CA LEU A 549 -36.41 -12.56 -32.79
C LEU A 549 -37.52 -13.52 -33.29
N LYS A 550 -38.64 -13.57 -32.56
CA LYS A 550 -39.75 -14.50 -32.85
C LYS A 550 -40.62 -14.05 -34.03
N ASP A 551 -40.71 -12.74 -34.28
CA ASP A 551 -41.56 -12.12 -35.31
C ASP A 551 -40.70 -11.39 -36.36
N ARG A 552 -41.17 -11.31 -37.61
CA ARG A 552 -40.52 -10.46 -38.63
C ARG A 552 -40.64 -8.98 -38.24
N ILE A 553 -39.50 -8.34 -38.01
CA ILE A 553 -39.44 -6.94 -37.56
C ILE A 553 -39.23 -6.01 -38.76
N PHE A 554 -40.06 -4.97 -38.85
CA PHE A 554 -40.03 -3.97 -39.92
C PHE A 554 -39.44 -2.64 -39.41
N GLY A 555 -38.11 -2.52 -39.40
CA GLY A 555 -37.42 -1.28 -39.02
C GLY A 555 -35.92 -1.45 -38.82
N GLN A 556 -35.13 -0.52 -39.35
CA GLN A 556 -33.67 -0.44 -39.13
C GLN A 556 -33.32 0.27 -37.82
N SER A 557 -34.23 1.12 -37.33
CA SER A 557 -34.03 1.85 -36.09
C SER A 557 -34.42 0.99 -34.89
N ILE A 558 -33.46 0.82 -33.99
CA ILE A 558 -33.64 0.13 -32.71
C ILE A 558 -33.17 1.04 -31.58
N ASP A 559 -33.72 0.87 -30.39
CA ASP A 559 -33.20 1.47 -29.18
C ASP A 559 -32.48 0.40 -28.34
N VAL A 560 -31.24 0.67 -28.00
CA VAL A 560 -30.45 -0.11 -27.06
C VAL A 560 -30.69 0.47 -25.67
N GLU A 561 -31.11 -0.38 -24.75
CA GLU A 561 -31.36 -0.03 -23.36
C GLU A 561 -30.43 -0.81 -22.44
N LEU A 562 -29.95 -0.17 -21.38
CA LEU A 562 -29.08 -0.77 -20.37
C LEU A 562 -29.51 -0.28 -19.00
N LYS A 563 -29.98 -1.19 -18.14
CA LYS A 563 -30.17 -0.88 -16.72
C LYS A 563 -28.90 -1.25 -15.96
N VAL A 564 -28.35 -0.30 -15.19
CA VAL A 564 -27.14 -0.53 -14.39
C VAL A 564 -27.47 -0.37 -12.91
N ASN A 565 -27.22 -1.40 -12.11
CA ASN A 565 -27.45 -1.38 -10.67
C ASN A 565 -26.20 -0.87 -9.91
N ALA A 566 -26.36 -0.61 -8.61
CA ALA A 566 -25.30 -0.15 -7.70
C ALA A 566 -24.02 -1.00 -7.72
N ASP A 567 -24.19 -2.31 -7.88
CA ASP A 567 -23.12 -3.31 -7.88
C ASP A 567 -22.43 -3.45 -9.25
N GLY A 568 -22.79 -2.61 -10.22
CA GLY A 568 -22.26 -2.65 -11.59
C GLY A 568 -22.90 -3.72 -12.48
N SER A 569 -23.89 -4.48 -11.99
CA SER A 569 -24.64 -5.42 -12.83
C SER A 569 -25.45 -4.65 -13.88
N ALA A 570 -25.32 -5.06 -15.13
CA ALA A 570 -25.85 -4.39 -16.30
C ALA A 570 -26.77 -5.33 -17.09
N PHE A 571 -28.00 -4.88 -17.37
CA PHE A 571 -29.05 -5.67 -17.99
C PHE A 571 -29.38 -5.07 -19.36
N PRO A 572 -28.87 -5.66 -20.47
CA PRO A 572 -29.10 -5.13 -21.80
C PRO A 572 -30.49 -5.50 -22.30
N THR A 573 -31.11 -4.59 -23.04
CA THR A 573 -32.42 -4.80 -23.63
C THR A 573 -32.51 -4.06 -24.96
N PHE A 574 -33.11 -4.69 -25.96
CA PHE A 574 -33.26 -4.15 -27.31
C PHE A 574 -34.73 -3.87 -27.57
N LEU A 575 -35.05 -2.59 -27.77
CA LEU A 575 -36.40 -2.13 -28.07
C LEU A 575 -36.53 -1.86 -29.58
N LEU A 576 -37.45 -2.59 -30.19
CA LEU A 576 -37.67 -2.67 -31.63
C LEU A 576 -39.02 -2.02 -31.93
N ASN A 577 -39.10 -1.21 -33.00
CA ASN A 577 -40.33 -0.51 -33.40
C ASN A 577 -40.93 0.43 -32.33
N ARG A 578 -40.10 1.15 -31.58
CA ARG A 578 -40.58 2.08 -30.54
C ARG A 578 -41.68 3.02 -31.04
N GLY A 579 -42.76 3.14 -30.27
CA GLY A 579 -43.90 4.03 -30.56
C GLY A 579 -44.86 3.51 -31.64
N LYS A 580 -44.72 2.27 -32.12
CA LYS A 580 -45.65 1.64 -33.09
C LYS A 580 -46.72 0.76 -32.43
N GLY A 581 -47.12 1.07 -31.20
CA GLY A 581 -48.19 0.37 -30.48
C GLY A 581 -47.89 -1.12 -30.29
N GLU A 582 -48.82 -2.00 -30.68
CA GLU A 582 -48.71 -3.46 -30.53
C GLU A 582 -47.52 -4.11 -31.26
N ARG A 583 -46.88 -3.39 -32.19
CA ARG A 583 -45.68 -3.85 -32.92
C ARG A 583 -44.37 -3.52 -32.20
N GLU A 584 -44.43 -2.77 -31.11
CA GLU A 584 -43.29 -2.54 -30.24
C GLU A 584 -42.89 -3.86 -29.57
N ARG A 585 -41.61 -4.21 -29.64
CA ARG A 585 -41.07 -5.45 -29.09
C ARG A 585 -39.83 -5.16 -28.28
N ARG A 586 -39.76 -5.72 -27.08
CA ARG A 586 -38.64 -5.59 -26.17
C ARG A 586 -38.01 -6.96 -25.98
N VAL A 587 -36.72 -7.07 -26.27
CA VAL A 587 -35.97 -8.34 -26.21
C VAL A 587 -34.80 -8.17 -25.26
N SER A 588 -34.81 -8.92 -24.17
CA SER A 588 -33.73 -8.87 -23.17
C SER A 588 -32.54 -9.69 -23.66
N GLY A 589 -31.33 -9.14 -23.48
CA GLY A 589 -30.10 -9.92 -23.53
C GLY A 589 -29.72 -10.41 -22.13
N ASP A 590 -28.68 -11.24 -22.07
CA ASP A 590 -28.15 -11.72 -20.80
C ASP A 590 -27.37 -10.63 -20.05
N PRO A 591 -27.46 -10.61 -18.71
CA PRO A 591 -26.77 -9.63 -17.89
C PRO A 591 -25.25 -9.84 -17.89
N PHE A 592 -24.51 -8.74 -17.69
CA PHE A 592 -23.06 -8.72 -17.53
C PHE A 592 -22.65 -7.69 -16.47
N TYR A 593 -21.35 -7.55 -16.19
CA TYR A 593 -20.84 -6.56 -15.24
C TYR A 593 -20.05 -5.46 -15.96
N LEU A 594 -20.35 -4.22 -15.59
CA LEU A 594 -19.68 -3.04 -16.10
C LEU A 594 -18.42 -2.73 -15.30
N ASP A 595 -17.37 -2.27 -16.00
CA ASP A 595 -16.12 -1.78 -15.41
C ASP A 595 -16.34 -0.42 -14.74
N MET A 596 -16.98 -0.45 -13.57
CA MET A 596 -17.29 0.73 -12.77
C MET A 596 -17.06 0.53 -11.26
N THR A 597 -16.80 1.65 -10.59
CA THR A 597 -16.74 1.73 -9.13
C THR A 597 -18.12 1.70 -8.49
N TYR A 598 -18.18 1.33 -7.21
CA TYR A 598 -19.43 1.22 -6.48
C TYR A 598 -20.11 2.58 -6.24
N ALA A 599 -21.44 2.58 -6.18
CA ALA A 599 -22.26 3.73 -5.81
C ALA A 599 -22.70 3.58 -4.33
N GLY A 600 -21.88 4.07 -3.40
CA GLY A 600 -22.25 4.10 -1.97
C GLY A 600 -23.43 5.05 -1.69
N GLY A 601 -24.14 4.83 -0.59
CA GLY A 601 -25.26 5.69 -0.16
C GLY A 601 -24.85 7.15 0.10
N ASN A 602 -25.79 8.09 -0.09
CA ASN A 602 -25.57 9.54 0.01
C ASN A 602 -25.49 10.10 1.44
N GLU A 603 -25.51 9.27 2.48
CA GLU A 603 -25.49 9.75 3.86
C GLU A 603 -24.06 9.81 4.39
N ALA A 604 -23.61 11.02 4.74
CA ALA A 604 -22.37 11.22 5.48
C ALA A 604 -22.48 10.51 6.85
N GLN A 605 -21.54 9.64 7.16
CA GLN A 605 -21.51 8.86 8.40
C GLN A 605 -20.39 9.34 9.34
N ASP A 606 -20.55 9.02 10.62
CA ASP A 606 -19.64 9.46 11.69
C ASP A 606 -18.27 8.74 11.68
N SER A 607 -18.17 7.56 11.04
CA SER A 607 -16.93 6.78 10.97
C SER A 607 -16.92 5.74 9.84
N TYR A 608 -15.71 5.41 9.38
CA TYR A 608 -15.46 4.46 8.30
C TYR A 608 -14.24 3.59 8.59
N LEU A 609 -14.31 2.32 8.19
CA LEU A 609 -13.17 1.40 8.13
C LEU A 609 -12.72 1.24 6.66
N GLY A 610 -11.46 1.53 6.35
CA GLY A 610 -10.82 1.13 5.11
C GLY A 610 -10.16 -0.24 5.30
N LEU A 611 -10.59 -1.25 4.56
CA LEU A 611 -10.07 -2.62 4.66
C LEU A 611 -9.39 -3.04 3.36
N ASP A 612 -8.07 -3.21 3.41
CA ASP A 612 -7.35 -3.94 2.37
C ASP A 612 -7.29 -5.42 2.73
N PHE A 613 -8.23 -6.19 2.16
CA PHE A 613 -8.18 -7.65 2.20
C PHE A 613 -7.27 -8.15 1.07
N GLY A 614 -5.96 -8.06 1.26
CA GLY A 614 -4.97 -8.42 0.25
C GLY A 614 -4.71 -9.92 0.16
N THR A 615 -4.11 -10.37 -0.95
CA THR A 615 -3.93 -11.81 -1.23
C THR A 615 -2.83 -12.47 -0.38
N ALA A 616 -1.80 -11.71 -0.02
CA ALA A 616 -0.68 -12.16 0.80
C ALA A 616 -0.69 -11.52 2.20
N THR A 617 -1.00 -10.23 2.27
CA THR A 617 -1.08 -9.41 3.48
C THR A 617 -2.37 -8.61 3.46
N SER A 618 -2.99 -8.41 4.62
CA SER A 618 -4.13 -7.51 4.81
C SER A 618 -3.73 -6.34 5.71
N ALA A 619 -4.40 -5.20 5.53
CA ALA A 619 -4.21 -4.00 6.34
C ALA A 619 -5.56 -3.30 6.56
N ALA A 620 -5.66 -2.53 7.64
CA ALA A 620 -6.87 -1.78 7.95
C ALA A 620 -6.55 -0.36 8.43
N SER A 621 -7.35 0.60 8.00
CA SER A 621 -7.26 1.99 8.39
C SER A 621 -8.61 2.48 8.88
N ILE A 622 -8.61 3.44 9.80
CA ILE A 622 -9.84 3.91 10.43
C ILE A 622 -9.88 5.43 10.39
N VAL A 623 -11.05 5.96 10.03
CA VAL A 623 -11.31 7.41 10.00
C VAL A 623 -12.62 7.70 10.73
N PHE A 624 -12.59 8.70 11.60
CA PHE A 624 -13.78 9.22 12.28
C PHE A 624 -14.01 10.67 11.86
N GLU A 625 -15.26 11.12 11.85
CA GLU A 625 -15.66 12.49 11.50
C GLU A 625 -14.87 13.55 12.29
N ASN A 626 -14.72 13.34 13.61
CA ASN A 626 -13.98 14.25 14.47
C ASN A 626 -12.50 14.36 14.07
N ASP A 627 -11.93 13.29 13.50
CA ASP A 627 -10.56 13.32 13.01
C ASP A 627 -10.47 14.16 11.74
N ILE A 628 -11.43 14.03 10.83
CA ILE A 628 -11.49 14.80 9.58
C ILE A 628 -11.60 16.30 9.87
N LYS A 629 -12.50 16.69 10.79
CA LYS A 629 -12.63 18.09 11.23
C LYS A 629 -11.33 18.60 11.83
N ALA A 630 -10.68 17.81 12.69
CA ALA A 630 -9.39 18.17 13.26
C ALA A 630 -8.31 18.32 12.16
N TYR A 631 -8.24 17.43 11.19
CA TYR A 631 -7.28 17.54 10.07
C TYR A 631 -7.55 18.77 9.20
N GLU A 632 -8.82 19.08 8.92
CA GLU A 632 -9.18 20.28 8.18
C GLU A 632 -8.74 21.55 8.92
N ASP A 633 -9.01 21.64 10.21
CA ASP A 633 -8.60 22.79 11.03
C ASP A 633 -7.07 22.90 11.12
N ARG A 634 -6.37 21.78 11.31
CA ARG A 634 -4.90 21.71 11.34
C ARG A 634 -4.27 22.10 10.01
N SER A 635 -4.88 21.71 8.88
CA SER A 635 -4.38 22.07 7.55
C SER A 635 -4.38 23.58 7.28
N LYS A 636 -5.18 24.35 8.04
CA LYS A 636 -5.26 25.81 7.95
C LYS A 636 -4.29 26.51 8.91
N GLN A 637 -3.68 25.79 9.85
CA GLN A 637 -2.84 26.34 10.91
C GLN A 637 -1.36 26.14 10.57
N LYS A 638 -0.61 27.26 10.48
CA LYS A 638 0.82 27.26 10.12
C LYS A 638 1.67 26.35 11.00
N SER A 639 1.41 26.33 12.32
CA SER A 639 2.18 25.52 13.27
C SER A 639 2.08 24.02 13.00
N TRP A 640 0.91 23.50 12.62
CA TRP A 640 0.74 22.09 12.26
C TRP A 640 1.38 21.74 10.92
N LEU A 641 1.37 22.67 9.97
CA LEU A 641 2.04 22.51 8.68
C LEU A 641 3.55 22.39 8.86
N GLU A 642 4.14 23.28 9.68
CA GLU A 642 5.57 23.28 9.99
C GLU A 642 6.00 21.98 10.70
N LEU A 643 5.21 21.46 11.65
CA LEU A 643 5.48 20.16 12.27
C LEU A 643 5.40 19.01 11.27
N SER A 644 4.44 19.05 10.35
CA SER A 644 4.32 18.02 9.30
C SER A 644 5.55 18.01 8.40
N ASP A 645 6.05 19.19 8.02
CA ASP A 645 7.23 19.32 7.16
C ASP A 645 8.52 18.90 7.88
N LEU A 646 8.57 19.05 9.21
CA LEU A 646 9.70 18.57 10.03
C LEU A 646 9.83 17.05 10.00
N ILE A 647 8.72 16.29 10.02
CA ILE A 647 8.73 14.82 10.07
C ILE A 647 9.60 14.21 8.98
N GLU A 648 9.51 14.72 7.75
CA GLU A 648 10.25 14.21 6.59
C GLU A 648 11.75 14.53 6.63
N THR A 649 12.17 15.45 7.50
CA THR A 649 13.56 15.95 7.54
C THR A 649 14.32 15.55 8.79
N LEU A 650 13.62 15.05 9.80
CA LEU A 650 14.24 14.63 11.05
C LEU A 650 14.72 13.16 10.98
N PRO A 651 15.68 12.77 11.83
CA PRO A 651 16.04 11.37 12.03
C PRO A 651 14.87 10.54 12.56
N TYR A 652 14.79 9.28 12.12
CA TYR A 652 13.73 8.34 12.50
C TYR A 652 13.34 8.33 14.00
N PRO A 653 14.29 8.32 14.96
CA PRO A 653 13.96 8.34 16.39
C PRO A 653 13.18 9.59 16.85
N ALA A 654 13.29 10.72 16.17
CA ALA A 654 12.49 11.92 16.42
C ALA A 654 11.24 11.98 15.53
N SER A 655 11.38 11.64 14.25
CA SER A 655 10.30 11.73 13.26
C SER A 655 9.12 10.83 13.59
N HIS A 656 9.37 9.59 14.04
CA HIS A 656 8.30 8.65 14.32
C HIS A 656 7.41 9.09 15.50
N PRO A 657 7.94 9.44 16.69
CA PRO A 657 7.13 10.02 17.76
C PRO A 657 6.42 11.33 17.38
N LEU A 658 7.06 12.19 16.58
CA LEU A 658 6.45 13.43 16.10
C LEU A 658 5.26 13.15 15.17
N ALA A 659 5.40 12.16 14.27
CA ALA A 659 4.30 11.67 13.45
C ALA A 659 3.13 11.19 14.31
N VAL A 660 3.38 10.37 15.33
CA VAL A 660 2.34 9.92 16.26
C VAL A 660 1.60 11.09 16.93
N TYR A 661 2.31 12.15 17.30
CA TYR A 661 1.68 13.38 17.81
C TYR A 661 0.81 14.08 16.75
N VAL A 662 1.33 14.26 15.53
CA VAL A 662 0.60 14.93 14.44
C VAL A 662 -0.67 14.17 14.04
N ALA A 663 -0.63 12.83 14.06
CA ALA A 663 -1.78 11.98 13.77
C ALA A 663 -2.84 11.97 14.90
N GLN A 664 -2.48 12.34 16.14
CA GLN A 664 -3.34 12.18 17.30
C GLN A 664 -4.44 13.25 17.35
N THR A 665 -5.69 12.84 17.50
CA THR A 665 -6.87 13.73 17.56
C THR A 665 -7.61 13.65 18.91
N ASN A 666 -7.36 12.60 19.70
CA ASN A 666 -7.86 12.50 21.07
C ASN A 666 -7.01 13.37 22.01
N LYS A 667 -7.64 14.32 22.71
CA LYS A 667 -6.95 15.25 23.62
C LYS A 667 -6.13 14.56 24.70
N ASN A 668 -6.65 13.53 25.35
CA ASN A 668 -5.95 12.84 26.45
C ASN A 668 -4.70 12.10 25.94
N LEU A 669 -4.78 11.55 24.74
CA LEU A 669 -3.65 10.85 24.12
C LEU A 669 -2.67 11.82 23.45
N LEU A 670 -3.14 13.03 23.10
CA LEU A 670 -2.31 14.08 22.51
C LEU A 670 -1.22 14.53 23.47
N GLU A 671 -1.56 14.68 24.75
CA GLU A 671 -0.63 15.04 25.83
C GLU A 671 0.47 13.97 25.99
N SER A 672 0.07 12.70 26.01
CA SER A 672 1.00 11.58 26.07
C SER A 672 1.92 11.52 24.85
N ALA A 673 1.37 11.69 23.63
CA ALA A 673 2.14 11.70 22.39
C ALA A 673 3.12 12.89 22.34
N TRP A 674 2.69 14.07 22.79
CA TRP A 674 3.55 15.25 22.91
C TRP A 674 4.75 14.99 23.81
N LYS A 675 4.49 14.46 25.02
CA LYS A 675 5.56 14.11 25.98
C LYS A 675 6.56 13.14 25.34
N THR A 676 6.07 12.07 24.69
CA THR A 676 6.95 11.10 24.03
C THR A 676 7.79 11.73 22.93
N ALA A 677 7.21 12.62 22.10
CA ALA A 677 7.95 13.31 21.05
C ALA A 677 9.04 14.25 21.61
N VAL A 678 8.74 15.00 22.67
CA VAL A 678 9.73 15.85 23.36
C VAL A 678 10.87 15.00 23.94
N GLU A 679 10.55 13.95 24.70
CA GLU A 679 11.55 13.06 25.30
C GLU A 679 12.44 12.41 24.23
N SER A 680 11.89 12.03 23.08
CA SER A 680 12.68 11.46 21.98
C SER A 680 13.61 12.45 21.29
N ILE A 681 13.20 13.71 21.08
CA ILE A 681 14.10 14.75 20.55
C ILE A 681 15.24 15.05 21.54
N LEU A 682 14.92 15.19 22.83
CA LEU A 682 15.91 15.39 23.88
C LEU A 682 16.87 14.19 24.01
N THR A 683 16.38 12.97 23.77
CA THR A 683 17.21 11.76 23.73
C THR A 683 18.29 11.86 22.66
N LEU A 684 17.94 12.31 21.45
CA LEU A 684 18.93 12.51 20.39
C LEU A 684 19.97 13.58 20.75
N PHE A 685 19.55 14.72 21.33
CA PHE A 685 20.49 15.76 21.78
C PHE A 685 21.50 15.21 22.78
N ALA A 686 20.99 14.51 23.80
CA ALA A 686 21.80 14.00 24.89
C ALA A 686 22.76 12.90 24.41
N TYR A 687 22.29 11.95 23.61
CA TYR A 687 23.09 10.80 23.20
C TYR A 687 24.12 11.16 22.12
N ILE A 688 23.72 11.91 21.09
CA ILE A 688 24.66 12.35 20.06
C ILE A 688 25.70 13.31 20.66
N GLY A 689 25.26 14.26 21.49
CA GLY A 689 26.17 15.21 22.13
C GLY A 689 27.17 14.53 23.07
N TYR A 690 26.73 13.55 23.86
CA TYR A 690 27.64 12.80 24.72
C TYR A 690 28.64 11.94 23.92
N SER A 691 28.18 11.25 22.86
CA SER A 691 29.06 10.50 21.96
C SER A 691 30.10 11.41 21.30
N ASP A 692 29.71 12.59 20.83
CA ASP A 692 30.59 13.58 20.20
C ASP A 692 31.67 14.09 21.18
N ILE A 693 31.27 14.41 22.42
CA ILE A 693 32.18 14.79 23.51
C ILE A 693 33.21 13.68 23.78
N CYS A 694 32.75 12.43 23.95
CA CYS A 694 33.62 11.30 24.23
C CYS A 694 34.60 11.02 23.07
N SER A 695 34.14 11.21 21.83
CA SER A 695 34.97 11.04 20.63
C SER A 695 36.07 12.08 20.52
N THR A 696 35.75 13.32 20.89
CA THR A 696 36.62 14.48 20.63
C THR A 696 37.61 14.71 21.77
N LEU A 697 37.14 14.57 23.02
CA LEU A 697 37.91 14.93 24.22
C LEU A 697 38.55 13.72 24.92
N GLY A 698 38.26 12.51 24.44
CA GLY A 698 38.72 11.26 25.06
C GLY A 698 37.70 10.65 26.03
N ARG A 699 38.07 9.54 26.67
CA ARG A 699 37.16 8.71 27.49
C ARG A 699 36.49 9.52 28.60
N LYS A 700 35.16 9.44 28.68
CA LYS A 700 34.30 9.91 29.79
C LYS A 700 34.82 11.20 30.45
N PRO A 701 34.74 12.35 29.77
CA PRO A 701 35.15 13.59 30.43
C PRO A 701 34.21 13.93 31.60
N PHE A 702 33.03 13.30 31.67
CA PHE A 702 32.22 13.15 32.87
C PHE A 702 31.40 11.84 32.83
N GLU A 703 31.05 11.29 34.01
CA GLU A 703 30.32 10.02 34.12
C GLU A 703 28.81 10.16 33.85
N LEU A 704 28.22 9.18 33.16
CA LEU A 704 26.76 8.99 33.14
C LEU A 704 26.25 8.69 34.56
N PRO A 705 25.07 9.20 34.97
CA PRO A 705 24.48 8.85 36.25
C PRO A 705 24.23 7.34 36.36
N ALA A 706 24.61 6.72 37.48
CA ALA A 706 24.40 5.30 37.77
C ALA A 706 22.91 4.88 37.71
N ASN A 707 22.00 5.82 37.96
CA ASN A 707 20.55 5.64 37.83
C ASN A 707 19.99 6.60 36.78
N PHE A 708 20.27 6.33 35.51
CA PHE A 708 19.80 7.14 34.39
C PHE A 708 18.50 6.56 33.81
N ASN A 709 17.54 7.43 33.48
CA ASN A 709 16.37 7.05 32.68
C ASN A 709 16.10 8.09 31.60
N ARG A 710 15.52 7.65 30.49
CA ARG A 710 15.21 8.47 29.33
C ARG A 710 13.92 9.27 29.52
N SER A 711 13.90 10.11 30.55
CA SER A 711 12.87 11.12 30.74
C SER A 711 13.45 12.53 30.69
N ALA A 712 12.60 13.53 30.44
CA ALA A 712 13.06 14.89 30.15
C ALA A 712 14.01 15.47 31.22
N GLY A 713 13.73 15.24 32.51
CA GLY A 713 14.58 15.74 33.60
C GLY A 713 16.03 15.23 33.54
N PRO A 714 16.26 13.90 33.60
CA PRO A 714 17.60 13.34 33.45
C PRO A 714 18.27 13.65 32.10
N LEU A 715 17.50 13.75 31.02
CA LEU A 715 18.04 14.13 29.70
C LEU A 715 18.56 15.58 29.69
N LEU A 716 17.78 16.53 30.21
CA LEU A 716 18.19 17.91 30.35
C LEU A 716 19.37 18.06 31.30
N GLN A 717 19.39 17.29 32.39
CA GLN A 717 20.55 17.22 33.28
C GLN A 717 21.79 16.71 32.54
N LEU A 718 21.68 15.70 31.68
CA LEU A 718 22.83 15.23 30.92
C LEU A 718 23.34 16.30 29.93
N ILE A 719 22.44 17.00 29.25
CA ILE A 719 22.80 18.07 28.31
C ILE A 719 23.45 19.26 29.03
N SER A 720 22.95 19.66 30.21
CA SER A 720 23.55 20.77 30.95
C SER A 720 24.99 20.49 31.40
N ARG A 721 25.33 19.22 31.63
CA ARG A 721 26.71 18.81 31.95
C ARG A 721 27.68 18.95 30.79
N PHE A 722 27.21 19.22 29.57
CA PHE A 722 28.10 19.53 28.44
C PHE A 722 28.93 20.79 28.72
N SER A 723 28.46 21.70 29.58
CA SER A 723 29.26 22.86 30.01
C SER A 723 30.42 22.52 30.95
N GLU A 724 30.50 21.29 31.48
CA GLU A 724 31.61 20.84 32.33
C GLU A 724 32.93 20.68 31.53
N VAL A 725 32.86 20.73 30.20
CA VAL A 725 33.98 20.46 29.30
C VAL A 725 34.14 21.53 28.22
N ASP A 726 35.31 21.58 27.56
CA ASP A 726 35.54 22.48 26.44
C ASP A 726 34.87 21.97 25.16
N LEU A 727 33.76 22.61 24.77
CA LEU A 727 32.98 22.26 23.58
C LEU A 727 33.53 22.86 22.28
N SER A 728 34.65 23.61 22.30
CA SER A 728 35.16 24.30 21.11
C SER A 728 35.53 23.37 19.95
N LYS A 729 35.84 22.10 20.25
CA LYS A 729 36.22 21.08 19.27
C LYS A 729 35.08 20.13 18.91
N THR A 730 33.96 20.17 19.62
CA THR A 730 32.84 19.25 19.43
C THR A 730 31.93 19.76 18.33
N LYS A 731 31.53 18.87 17.41
CA LYS A 731 30.76 19.27 16.23
C LYS A 731 29.28 19.47 16.54
N TYR A 732 28.71 18.57 17.32
CA TYR A 732 27.28 18.51 17.62
C TYR A 732 26.97 18.99 19.04
N ALA A 733 27.78 18.61 20.03
CA ALA A 733 27.50 18.89 21.43
C ALA A 733 27.45 20.40 21.74
N SER A 734 28.35 21.19 21.11
CA SER A 734 28.34 22.65 21.19
C SER A 734 27.02 23.25 20.66
N SER A 735 26.53 22.77 19.52
CA SER A 735 25.27 23.23 18.92
C SER A 735 24.06 22.83 19.76
N PHE A 736 24.01 21.59 20.26
CA PHE A 736 22.91 21.12 21.11
C PHE A 736 22.87 21.85 22.46
N HIS A 737 24.02 22.05 23.09
CA HIS A 737 24.11 22.81 24.34
C HIS A 737 23.61 24.24 24.12
N ARG A 738 24.06 24.92 23.05
CA ARG A 738 23.58 26.26 22.70
C ARG A 738 22.08 26.27 22.43
N ALA A 739 21.57 25.30 21.69
CA ALA A 739 20.15 25.21 21.39
C ALA A 739 19.34 25.20 22.69
N ILE A 740 19.69 24.33 23.65
CA ILE A 740 18.97 24.20 24.92
C ILE A 740 19.15 25.41 25.86
N THR A 741 20.39 25.92 26.00
CA THR A 741 20.73 26.91 27.05
C THR A 741 20.70 28.36 26.60
N GLN A 742 20.57 28.62 25.29
CA GLN A 742 20.51 29.98 24.74
C GLN A 742 19.27 30.17 23.88
N ASP A 743 19.02 29.23 22.95
CA ASP A 743 17.96 29.43 21.96
C ASP A 743 16.55 29.13 22.52
N ILE A 744 16.43 28.22 23.51
CA ILE A 744 15.12 27.81 24.09
C ILE A 744 15.08 27.76 25.63
N ASP A 745 16.03 28.41 26.30
CA ASP A 745 16.21 28.32 27.77
C ASP A 745 14.94 28.72 28.56
N ALA A 746 14.27 29.78 28.11
CA ALA A 746 13.04 30.27 28.72
C ALA A 746 11.91 29.22 28.67
N GLU A 747 11.82 28.49 27.56
CA GLU A 747 10.81 27.48 27.29
C GLU A 747 11.12 26.14 27.99
N ILE A 748 12.38 25.81 28.27
CA ILE A 748 12.76 24.55 28.96
C ILE A 748 12.04 24.37 30.31
N SER A 749 11.88 25.47 31.05
CA SER A 749 11.17 25.45 32.33
C SER A 749 9.68 25.10 32.14
N GLU A 750 9.04 25.66 31.10
CA GLU A 750 7.64 25.38 30.75
C GLU A 750 7.46 23.94 30.26
N ILE A 751 8.39 23.45 29.44
CA ILE A 751 8.41 22.06 28.95
C ILE A 751 8.51 21.09 30.12
N SER A 752 9.44 21.34 31.03
CA SER A 752 9.66 20.51 32.21
C SER A 752 8.44 20.49 33.13
N ALA A 753 7.81 21.65 33.34
CA ALA A 753 6.57 21.76 34.10
C ALA A 753 5.41 21.00 33.41
N GLY A 754 5.24 21.18 32.10
CA GLY A 754 4.20 20.49 31.33
C GLY A 754 4.34 18.96 31.35
N ILE A 755 5.57 18.44 31.23
CA ILE A 755 5.83 17.00 31.35
C ILE A 755 5.50 16.49 32.76
N ASN A 756 5.82 17.27 33.79
CA ASN A 756 5.51 16.91 35.16
C ASN A 756 4.00 16.90 35.43
N ASP A 757 3.27 17.89 34.89
CA ASP A 757 1.82 17.95 34.98
C ASP A 757 1.18 16.71 34.34
N ILE A 758 1.61 16.33 33.13
CA ILE A 758 1.12 15.11 32.45
C ILE A 758 1.44 13.84 33.26
N LYS A 759 2.62 13.74 33.87
CA LYS A 759 3.00 12.58 34.71
C LYS A 759 2.13 12.44 35.97
N HIS A 760 1.50 13.53 36.40
CA HIS A 760 0.64 13.59 37.59
C HIS A 760 -0.82 13.83 37.25
N ASP A 761 -1.24 13.58 36.01
CA ASP A 761 -2.61 13.75 35.50
C ASP A 761 -3.18 15.17 35.75
N ARG A 762 -2.33 16.20 35.64
CA ARG A 762 -2.70 17.62 35.73
C ARG A 762 -2.72 18.26 34.34
N ILE A 763 -3.51 19.32 34.18
CA ILE A 763 -3.62 20.04 32.91
C ILE A 763 -2.32 20.82 32.63
N PRO A 764 -1.56 20.46 31.60
CA PRO A 764 -0.32 21.15 31.27
C PRO A 764 -0.62 22.53 30.66
N LYS A 765 0.14 23.55 31.05
CA LYS A 765 0.01 24.92 30.52
C LYS A 765 1.18 25.26 29.59
N VAL A 766 1.28 24.52 28.48
CA VAL A 766 2.34 24.70 27.48
C VAL A 766 1.76 24.61 26.08
N ASP A 767 2.30 25.39 25.14
CA ASP A 767 1.95 25.28 23.73
C ASP A 767 2.72 24.11 23.10
N PHE A 768 2.02 22.99 22.92
CA PHE A 768 2.61 21.77 22.40
C PHE A 768 3.25 21.93 21.03
N ASN A 769 2.60 22.66 20.12
CA ASN A 769 3.09 22.81 18.77
C ASN A 769 4.33 23.70 18.72
N HIS A 770 4.30 24.80 19.47
CA HIS A 770 5.42 25.71 19.57
C HIS A 770 6.66 25.00 20.12
N THR A 771 6.51 24.26 21.23
CA THR A 771 7.60 23.47 21.83
C THR A 771 8.21 22.48 20.83
N LEU A 772 7.38 21.66 20.17
CA LEU A 772 7.87 20.66 19.23
C LEU A 772 8.52 21.30 18.01
N GLY A 773 7.99 22.43 17.54
CA GLY A 773 8.56 23.20 16.45
C GLY A 773 9.94 23.75 16.80
N LEU A 774 10.10 24.32 17.99
CA LEU A 774 11.39 24.82 18.47
C LEU A 774 12.43 23.69 18.56
N LEU A 775 12.10 22.60 19.27
CA LEU A 775 13.02 21.46 19.45
C LEU A 775 13.38 20.79 18.12
N GLY A 776 12.38 20.55 17.26
CA GLY A 776 12.59 19.92 15.96
C GLY A 776 13.44 20.77 15.01
N ASN A 777 13.19 22.08 14.93
CA ASN A 777 14.00 22.97 14.11
C ASN A 777 15.45 23.07 14.64
N SER A 778 15.63 23.12 15.95
CA SER A 778 16.97 23.10 16.57
C SER A 778 17.73 21.80 16.30
N LEU A 779 17.04 20.66 16.32
CA LEU A 779 17.62 19.37 15.93
C LEU A 779 18.06 19.37 14.47
N LYS A 780 17.15 19.76 13.57
CA LYS A 780 17.43 19.84 12.13
C LYS A 780 18.63 20.72 11.84
N LYS A 781 18.69 21.91 12.43
CA LYS A 781 19.78 22.87 12.26
C LYS A 781 21.11 22.33 12.79
N SER A 782 21.09 21.63 13.92
CA SER A 782 22.31 21.09 14.54
C SER A 782 22.87 19.85 13.82
N LEU A 783 22.03 19.17 13.03
CA LEU A 783 22.40 18.01 12.21
C LEU A 783 22.50 18.35 10.71
N ASP A 784 22.62 19.63 10.35
CA ASP A 784 22.72 20.01 8.94
C ASP A 784 23.91 19.30 8.26
N GLY A 785 23.66 18.71 7.09
CA GLY A 785 24.62 17.84 6.36
C GLY A 785 24.96 16.50 7.01
N SER A 786 24.43 16.20 8.20
CA SER A 786 24.71 14.99 8.98
C SER A 786 23.50 14.08 9.08
N HIS A 787 23.68 12.80 8.78
CA HIS A 787 22.60 11.84 8.68
C HIS A 787 22.72 10.77 9.76
N PHE A 788 21.59 10.31 10.30
CA PHE A 788 21.50 9.18 11.22
C PHE A 788 21.25 7.89 10.42
N GLY A 789 21.94 6.80 10.76
CA GLY A 789 21.91 5.61 9.91
C GLY A 789 22.83 4.47 10.32
N THR A 790 22.87 3.42 9.50
CA THR A 790 23.71 2.23 9.68
C THR A 790 24.58 1.98 8.45
N PHE A 791 25.74 1.38 8.65
CA PHE A 791 26.53 0.81 7.56
C PHE A 791 26.12 -0.63 7.32
N GLU A 792 26.01 -1.00 6.06
CA GLU A 792 25.55 -2.33 5.71
C GLU A 792 26.12 -2.77 4.33
N ALA A 793 26.32 -4.07 4.15
CA ALA A 793 27.17 -4.67 3.09
C ALA A 793 28.60 -4.13 3.05
N MET A 794 29.21 -3.94 4.21
CA MET A 794 30.63 -3.65 4.31
C MET A 794 31.47 -4.83 3.80
N ARG A 795 32.44 -4.55 2.93
CA ARG A 795 33.40 -5.52 2.42
C ARG A 795 34.77 -4.89 2.22
N ARG A 796 35.81 -5.70 2.31
CA ARG A 796 37.17 -5.28 1.96
C ARG A 796 37.29 -5.09 0.44
N LYS A 797 37.92 -4.00 0.01
CA LYS A 797 38.16 -3.72 -1.41
C LYS A 797 39.05 -4.80 -2.04
N SER A 798 38.72 -5.20 -3.27
CA SER A 798 39.49 -6.23 -4.00
C SER A 798 40.93 -5.82 -4.29
N PHE A 799 41.18 -4.53 -4.46
CA PHE A 799 42.53 -3.96 -4.66
C PHE A 799 42.73 -2.79 -3.70
N GLY A 800 43.23 -3.07 -2.48
CA GLY A 800 43.56 -2.06 -1.48
C GLY A 800 43.45 -2.54 -0.02
N SER A 801 43.86 -1.70 0.93
CA SER A 801 43.71 -1.93 2.37
C SER A 801 42.39 -1.40 2.95
N GLY A 802 41.57 -0.73 2.15
CA GLY A 802 40.31 -0.13 2.59
C GLY A 802 39.09 -1.01 2.44
N TYR A 803 37.97 -0.49 2.92
CA TYR A 803 36.65 -1.09 2.89
C TYR A 803 35.71 -0.25 2.02
N GLU A 804 34.67 -0.90 1.52
CA GLU A 804 33.55 -0.27 0.82
C GLU A 804 32.25 -0.88 1.31
N GLY A 805 31.17 -0.11 1.25
CA GLY A 805 29.85 -0.55 1.67
C GLY A 805 28.80 0.51 1.40
N VAL A 806 27.64 0.38 2.06
CA VAL A 806 26.53 1.34 1.89
C VAL A 806 26.13 1.88 3.25
N TYR A 807 26.00 3.19 3.34
CA TYR A 807 25.42 3.89 4.47
C TYR A 807 23.95 4.18 4.19
N ARG A 808 23.05 3.65 5.02
CA ARG A 808 21.59 3.85 4.91
C ARG A 808 21.15 4.93 5.88
N CYS A 809 20.59 6.01 5.35
CA CYS A 809 20.11 7.13 6.17
C CYS A 809 18.66 6.89 6.60
N PHE A 810 18.41 6.86 7.91
CA PHE A 810 17.07 6.73 8.49
C PHE A 810 16.40 8.09 8.63
N LEU A 811 15.99 8.65 7.50
CA LEU A 811 15.28 9.91 7.38
C LEU A 811 13.76 9.66 7.33
N GLY A 812 12.97 10.44 8.07
CA GLY A 812 11.51 10.31 8.06
C GLY A 812 10.94 9.35 9.12
N ALA A 813 9.62 9.23 9.19
CA ALA A 813 8.92 8.52 10.26
C ALA A 813 8.74 7.01 10.06
N ASN A 814 8.96 6.48 8.84
CA ASN A 814 8.64 5.10 8.50
C ASN A 814 9.65 4.50 7.49
N PRO A 815 9.94 3.19 7.54
CA PRO A 815 10.63 2.47 6.46
C PRO A 815 9.71 2.26 5.24
N PRO A 816 10.27 1.96 4.04
CA PRO A 816 11.68 1.74 3.75
C PRO A 816 12.50 3.04 3.66
N PHE A 817 13.65 3.07 4.34
CA PHE A 817 14.59 4.20 4.24
C PHE A 817 15.42 4.08 2.95
N ILE A 818 15.01 4.84 1.94
CA ILE A 818 15.53 4.75 0.58
C ILE A 818 16.79 5.58 0.32
N VAL A 819 17.18 6.47 1.24
CA VAL A 819 18.39 7.29 1.08
C VAL A 819 19.62 6.43 1.40
N LEU A 820 20.37 6.09 0.35
CA LEU A 820 21.55 5.23 0.40
C LEU A 820 22.77 5.96 -0.17
N ASN A 821 23.87 5.95 0.57
CA ASN A 821 25.14 6.54 0.15
C ASN A 821 26.20 5.45 0.08
N THR A 822 27.00 5.43 -0.99
CA THR A 822 28.12 4.48 -1.06
C THR A 822 29.27 4.99 -0.21
N TYR A 823 29.79 4.12 0.67
CA TYR A 823 30.93 4.40 1.53
C TYR A 823 32.20 3.76 0.96
N SER A 824 33.32 4.48 1.09
CA SER A 824 34.66 3.98 0.86
C SER A 824 35.62 4.60 1.87
N GLY A 825 36.28 3.79 2.69
CA GLY A 825 37.21 4.30 3.71
C GLY A 825 38.16 3.25 4.27
N ALA A 826 38.87 3.60 5.34
CA ALA A 826 39.84 2.70 5.98
C ALA A 826 39.21 1.74 6.99
N ASN A 827 38.00 2.06 7.46
CA ASN A 827 37.37 1.36 8.57
C ASN A 827 36.25 0.42 8.10
N ASP A 828 36.13 -0.70 8.79
CA ASP A 828 34.99 -1.61 8.73
C ASP A 828 33.98 -1.25 9.82
N PHE A 829 32.69 -1.45 9.55
CA PHE A 829 31.62 -1.10 10.48
C PHE A 829 30.65 -2.26 10.66
N GLY A 830 30.31 -2.54 11.92
CA GLY A 830 29.34 -3.58 12.25
C GLY A 830 27.92 -3.21 11.82
N PRO A 831 27.11 -4.16 11.29
CA PRO A 831 25.75 -3.90 10.82
C PRO A 831 24.77 -3.56 11.95
N ALA A 832 25.13 -3.85 13.20
CA ALA A 832 24.31 -3.53 14.37
C ALA A 832 24.58 -2.12 14.94
N ASN A 833 25.72 -1.52 14.61
CA ASN A 833 26.08 -0.21 15.13
C ASN A 833 25.32 0.90 14.39
N VAL A 834 24.97 1.94 15.11
CA VAL A 834 24.25 3.09 14.58
C VAL A 834 25.15 4.33 14.66
N PHE A 835 25.11 5.14 13.61
CA PHE A 835 26.06 6.22 13.40
C PHE A 835 25.37 7.53 13.01
N ILE A 836 26.02 8.65 13.32
CA ILE A 836 25.84 9.91 12.59
C ILE A 836 26.97 10.06 11.58
N SER A 837 26.66 10.19 10.29
CA SER A 837 27.66 10.45 9.25
C SER A 837 27.39 11.77 8.54
N ASP A 838 28.41 12.61 8.47
CA ASP A 838 28.41 13.79 7.60
C ASP A 838 28.98 13.39 6.24
N LEU A 839 28.14 13.53 5.21
CA LEU A 839 28.45 13.00 3.89
C LEU A 839 29.45 13.86 3.12
N ASP A 840 29.52 15.16 3.43
CA ASP A 840 30.39 16.12 2.75
C ASP A 840 31.83 16.04 3.28
N THR A 841 31.97 15.99 4.61
CA THR A 841 33.25 15.93 5.31
C THR A 841 33.78 14.51 5.45
N GLY A 842 32.89 13.50 5.37
CA GLY A 842 33.27 12.12 5.59
C GLY A 842 33.37 11.71 7.06
N SER A 843 33.02 12.60 7.99
CA SER A 843 33.12 12.36 9.43
C SER A 843 32.02 11.41 9.89
N ILE A 844 32.40 10.35 10.60
CA ILE A 844 31.48 9.32 11.10
C ILE A 844 31.61 9.25 12.63
N LEU A 845 30.48 9.34 13.33
CA LEU A 845 30.36 9.26 14.78
C LEU A 845 29.57 8.02 15.16
N ASP A 846 30.18 7.12 15.94
CA ASP A 846 29.51 5.95 16.53
C ASP A 846 28.63 6.38 17.72
N LEU A 847 27.37 5.92 17.74
CA LEU A 847 26.41 6.21 18.81
C LEU A 847 26.33 5.12 19.88
N SER A 848 27.21 4.13 19.82
CA SER A 848 27.32 3.10 20.85
C SER A 848 27.75 3.71 22.20
N PRO A 849 27.21 3.25 23.35
CA PRO A 849 26.24 2.15 23.48
C PRO A 849 24.77 2.60 23.36
N PHE A 850 24.46 3.85 22.99
CA PHE A 850 23.10 4.37 23.14
C PHE A 850 22.11 3.86 22.10
N TYR A 851 22.57 3.56 20.89
CA TYR A 851 21.75 3.09 19.78
C TYR A 851 22.31 1.83 19.16
N TYR A 852 21.42 0.90 18.85
CA TYR A 852 21.75 -0.32 18.11
C TYR A 852 20.63 -0.70 17.15
N SER A 853 21.00 -1.45 16.12
CA SER A 853 20.13 -2.02 15.10
C SER A 853 20.17 -3.54 15.18
N PHE A 854 19.15 -4.18 15.77
CA PHE A 854 19.07 -5.65 15.81
C PHE A 854 17.62 -6.14 15.82
N PRO A 855 17.30 -7.21 15.09
CA PRO A 855 15.93 -7.72 15.01
C PRO A 855 15.47 -8.32 16.34
N ASP A 856 14.29 -7.94 16.84
CA ASP A 856 13.69 -8.33 18.13
C ASP A 856 13.67 -9.85 18.41
N SER A 857 13.76 -10.68 17.36
CA SER A 857 13.64 -12.14 17.43
C SER A 857 14.70 -12.93 16.64
N GLY A 858 15.78 -12.28 16.19
CA GLY A 858 16.78 -12.91 15.31
C GLY A 858 16.28 -13.19 13.87
N VAL A 859 14.99 -12.96 13.60
CA VAL A 859 14.38 -13.00 12.27
C VAL A 859 13.96 -11.56 11.90
N PRO A 860 14.41 -11.01 10.76
CA PRO A 860 13.94 -9.71 10.29
C PRO A 860 12.42 -9.71 10.15
N ILE A 861 11.73 -8.84 10.88
CA ILE A 861 10.29 -8.64 10.74
C ILE A 861 10.07 -7.65 9.58
N GLU A 862 9.29 -8.07 8.59
CA GLU A 862 8.97 -7.29 7.40
C GLU A 862 8.31 -5.95 7.77
N GLY A 863 8.87 -4.83 7.31
CA GLY A 863 8.34 -3.48 7.58
C GLY A 863 8.70 -2.89 8.96
N ASP A 864 9.54 -3.56 9.76
CA ASP A 864 10.02 -3.03 11.03
C ASP A 864 11.43 -2.45 10.91
N CYS A 865 11.67 -1.32 11.57
CA CYS A 865 13.00 -0.75 11.70
C CYS A 865 13.56 -1.14 13.07
N PRO A 866 14.57 -2.03 13.14
CA PRO A 866 15.05 -2.64 14.38
C PRO A 866 15.94 -1.70 15.22
N ILE A 867 15.67 -0.40 15.20
CA ILE A 867 16.45 0.58 15.95
C ILE A 867 15.95 0.62 17.39
N HIS A 868 16.88 0.32 18.28
CA HIS A 868 16.72 0.33 19.71
C HIS A 868 17.56 1.45 20.30
N PHE A 869 17.06 2.04 21.37
CA PHE A 869 17.83 2.97 22.18
C PHE A 869 17.75 2.63 23.65
N LEU A 870 18.80 3.04 24.37
CA LEU A 870 18.90 2.88 25.81
C LEU A 870 17.75 3.65 26.50
N ASP A 871 16.96 2.95 27.31
CA ASP A 871 15.82 3.54 28.05
C ASP A 871 16.19 3.83 29.49
N SER A 872 16.86 2.89 30.16
CA SER A 872 17.26 3.05 31.55
C SER A 872 18.50 2.26 31.89
N VAL A 873 19.27 2.77 32.86
CA VAL A 873 20.38 2.13 33.54
C VAL A 873 20.11 2.20 35.03
N LYS A 874 20.32 1.09 35.76
CA LYS A 874 20.17 1.02 37.21
C LYS A 874 21.41 0.43 37.85
N GLY A 875 21.68 0.85 39.09
CA GLY A 875 22.79 0.34 39.89
C GLY A 875 24.16 0.65 39.30
N SER A 876 25.15 -0.21 39.53
CA SER A 876 26.54 -0.04 39.06
C SER A 876 26.74 -0.36 37.57
N PHE A 877 25.80 0.04 36.70
CA PHE A 877 25.79 -0.29 35.26
C PHE A 877 25.65 -1.79 34.96
N GLU A 878 24.92 -2.50 35.82
CA GLU A 878 24.68 -3.95 35.72
C GLU A 878 23.30 -4.26 35.14
N ASP A 879 22.29 -3.40 35.35
CA ASP A 879 20.93 -3.55 34.80
C ASP A 879 20.64 -2.40 33.82
N TYR A 880 20.41 -2.73 32.56
CA TYR A 880 20.03 -1.77 31.53
C TYR A 880 19.00 -2.32 30.55
N ARG A 881 18.14 -1.43 30.07
CA ARG A 881 17.01 -1.77 29.21
C ARG A 881 17.06 -0.99 27.90
N TYR A 882 16.83 -1.68 26.79
CA TYR A 882 16.60 -1.06 25.49
C TYR A 882 15.12 -1.08 25.15
N ILE A 883 14.65 -0.07 24.43
CA ILE A 883 13.33 -0.07 23.83
C ILE A 883 13.43 0.24 22.33
N PRO A 884 12.58 -0.37 21.50
CA PRO A 884 12.50 -0.02 20.09
C PRO A 884 11.96 1.40 19.90
N VAL A 885 12.38 2.07 18.81
CA VAL A 885 11.86 3.39 18.42
C VAL A 885 10.36 3.34 18.15
N LYS A 886 9.91 2.29 17.48
CA LYS A 886 8.49 1.98 17.32
C LYS A 886 8.01 1.30 18.59
N LYS A 887 6.77 1.56 19.05
CA LYS A 887 6.23 0.93 20.28
C LYS A 887 6.43 -0.59 20.24
N GLY A 888 7.07 -1.13 21.28
CA GLY A 888 7.32 -2.56 21.45
C GLY A 888 7.70 -2.89 22.89
N ARG A 889 7.81 -4.18 23.22
CA ARG A 889 8.28 -4.60 24.55
C ARG A 889 9.77 -4.29 24.64
N GLY A 890 10.17 -3.56 25.68
CA GLY A 890 11.59 -3.32 25.93
C GLY A 890 12.36 -4.62 26.08
N ILE A 891 13.54 -4.68 25.48
CA ILE A 891 14.42 -5.84 25.45
C ILE A 891 15.37 -5.73 26.63
N ASP A 892 15.36 -6.78 27.44
CA ASP A 892 16.33 -7.02 28.50
C ASP A 892 17.44 -7.90 27.91
N LEU A 893 18.63 -7.32 27.75
CA LEU A 893 19.78 -8.01 27.18
C LEU A 893 20.26 -9.16 28.09
N GLU A 894 19.92 -9.17 29.38
CA GLU A 894 20.24 -10.28 30.29
C GLU A 894 19.47 -11.56 29.96
N GLN A 895 18.26 -11.43 29.42
CA GLN A 895 17.35 -12.55 29.16
C GLN A 895 17.57 -13.19 27.79
N GLN A 896 18.44 -12.63 26.94
CA GLN A 896 18.69 -13.13 25.60
C GLN A 896 20.12 -13.65 25.43
N ALA A 897 20.26 -14.99 25.45
CA ALA A 897 21.56 -15.65 25.27
C ALA A 897 22.28 -15.27 23.96
N ALA A 898 21.52 -14.95 22.90
CA ALA A 898 22.06 -14.53 21.61
C ALA A 898 22.73 -13.15 21.62
N LEU A 899 22.49 -12.32 22.65
CA LEU A 899 22.99 -10.96 22.76
C LEU A 899 24.08 -10.81 23.84
N LYS A 900 24.68 -11.93 24.28
CA LYS A 900 25.70 -11.95 25.34
C LYS A 900 26.90 -11.04 25.03
N ASP A 901 27.41 -11.07 23.80
CA ASP A 901 28.58 -10.28 23.41
C ASP A 901 28.27 -8.77 23.40
N LEU A 902 27.07 -8.40 22.92
CA LEU A 902 26.56 -7.03 22.99
C LEU A 902 26.41 -6.57 24.44
N ARG A 903 25.96 -7.45 25.33
CA ARG A 903 25.83 -7.17 26.77
C ARG A 903 27.19 -6.88 27.42
N GLU A 904 28.20 -7.69 27.12
CA GLU A 904 29.56 -7.48 27.65
C GLU A 904 30.13 -6.14 27.15
N PHE A 905 29.98 -5.85 25.84
CA PHE A 905 30.40 -4.58 25.24
C PHE A 905 29.68 -3.37 25.84
N VAL A 906 28.34 -3.40 25.95
CA VAL A 906 27.56 -2.30 26.54
C VAL A 906 27.96 -2.05 27.99
N SER A 907 28.17 -3.10 28.79
CA SER A 907 28.60 -2.95 30.18
C SER A 907 30.00 -2.33 30.26
N ALA A 908 30.95 -2.80 29.44
CA ALA A 908 32.29 -2.23 29.37
C ALA A 908 32.27 -0.77 28.90
N CYS A 909 31.43 -0.44 27.92
CA CYS A 909 31.19 0.92 27.45
C CYS A 909 30.64 1.85 28.53
N LEU A 910 29.58 1.42 29.23
CA LEU A 910 28.97 2.18 30.31
C LEU A 910 29.91 2.32 31.52
N LYS A 911 30.78 1.33 31.79
CA LYS A 911 31.83 1.39 32.82
C LYS A 911 33.06 2.20 32.38
N GLY A 912 33.24 2.47 31.09
CA GLY A 912 34.36 3.24 30.55
C GLY A 912 35.64 2.42 30.33
N GLU A 913 35.49 1.10 30.33
CA GLU A 913 36.56 0.13 30.15
C GLU A 913 36.91 -0.03 28.66
N GLU A 914 35.92 0.09 27.77
CA GLU A 914 36.07 0.09 26.31
C GLU A 914 35.95 1.49 25.68
N ASN A 915 36.61 1.69 24.53
CA ASN A 915 36.46 2.90 23.73
C ASN A 915 35.16 2.80 22.92
N CYS A 916 34.16 3.58 23.30
CA CYS A 916 32.93 3.72 22.52
C CYS A 916 33.05 5.01 21.73
N THR A 917 33.98 5.09 20.77
CA THR A 917 33.88 5.99 19.60
C THR A 917 35.16 6.03 18.77
N LEU A 918 34.96 5.88 17.46
CA LEU A 918 35.91 6.25 16.42
C LEU A 918 35.33 7.47 15.69
N ILE A 919 36.08 8.57 15.55
CA ILE A 919 35.85 9.47 14.42
C ILE A 919 36.57 8.81 13.25
N ALA A 920 35.81 8.12 12.40
CA ALA A 920 36.33 7.61 11.15
C ALA A 920 36.21 8.68 10.07
N GLU A 921 37.20 8.74 9.19
CA GLU A 921 37.08 9.44 7.91
C GLU A 921 36.67 8.45 6.81
N GLY A 922 35.64 8.82 6.07
CA GLY A 922 35.12 8.09 4.92
C GLY A 922 34.97 8.99 3.70
N LYS A 923 34.88 8.40 2.52
CA LYS A 923 34.37 9.09 1.33
C LYS A 923 32.97 8.57 1.05
N PHE A 924 32.05 9.49 0.90
CA PHE A 924 30.69 9.21 0.47
C PHE A 924 30.49 9.74 -0.95
N SER A 925 29.70 9.01 -1.73
CA SER A 925 29.11 9.54 -2.95
C SER A 925 27.63 9.20 -2.91
N GLU A 926 26.82 10.17 -3.35
CA GLU A 926 25.42 9.91 -3.57
C GLU A 926 25.33 8.76 -4.58
N ARG A 927 24.56 7.75 -4.21
CA ARG A 927 24.37 6.63 -5.10
C ARG A 927 23.47 7.10 -6.22
N GLU A 928 23.99 7.18 -7.45
CA GLU A 928 23.16 7.47 -8.63
C GLU A 928 21.96 6.50 -8.61
N ARG A 929 20.76 7.10 -8.56
CA ARG A 929 19.47 6.45 -8.28
C ARG A 929 18.90 5.63 -9.42
#